data_AF-A0A8H7VP91-F1
#
_entry.id   AF-A0A8H7VP91-F1
#
_cell.length_a   1.000
_cell.length_b   1.000
_cell.length_c   1.000
_cell.angle_alpha   90.00
_cell.angle_beta   90.00
_cell.angle_gamma   90.00
#
_symmetry.space_group_name_H-M   'P 1'
#
loop_
_entity.id
_entity.type
_entity.pdbx_description
1 polymer ?
#
loop_
_entity_poly.entity_id
_entity_poly.type
_entity_poly.pdbx_seq_one_letter_code
_entity_poly.pdbx_strand_id
1 'polypeptide(L)'
;MSSTIVQSRPRRAAAIRAKESVQYNKRRREEQEVIKAEKKQRKHKEQQLPGPRVYELSVEIWEIILQNVSPSQLTTLAQVSLPMYAIVTYLPLWRHIWTTAGSLPPPTTRGKCRNHYQVVLKASQRLCEQCFDYCSKNGSTASLPLYVEEQNKEINLCRPCRQHYLYHHPEPDLPDTEDENNENEEQDEEERNHRRHHHHHQQQQRRTRITKGMAMSTFKLHEIDMDNIPYNSVRNPHYRSAAPMRLYERHNVHLYARQIHGGEVGIEAARSKSQSIVATRRKNAQERAKREEQERKSRQEALDGRFKELQLEQTYVHSMIFDYIQSNLGSIEECISTAQERIKRCNLLKTRMEAAGYAYNPKSSRAIGFIFDPSSIDIETTLRLLIQEVIQKQEREERLVQLKTALENHGLVYNANSALCRVFICGGTNSRGDKLTLDSLVQTLMEHTWFCENTVYSMIRSPRSNHSEWIFENDTFVDHSNFSKWDALNQYLTHVVKKNQYQDIKQNENAKGRPPPSLWNQIEKMIPSILKQVGTDFVNDGFFSQPERVSSAMVVDPNHPEEFISDQHLWDMMDEGNKMAMKEEEQQEEKDQVFSTTMKQMMNESDYESFYHYARIALVKKLKNTYCKNAVHQLPEAISNFFEGCRVDPILTCTTYNERKEQFIQKQLPILSKEMNIHSSYLEALLQRISPWTYSYNYNRYS
;
A
#
# COMPACT_ATOMS: atom_id res chain seq x y z
N MET A 1 40.65 12.48 54.75
CA MET A 1 41.28 13.05 53.55
C MET A 1 41.04 12.09 52.38
N SER A 2 40.06 12.36 51.52
CA SER A 2 39.88 11.61 50.27
C SER A 2 39.37 12.57 49.20
N SER A 3 40.19 12.78 48.17
CA SER A 3 40.03 13.78 47.11
C SER A 3 38.91 13.42 46.15
N THR A 4 37.99 14.35 45.94
CA THR A 4 36.94 14.30 44.90
C THR A 4 37.58 14.53 43.52
N ILE A 5 37.82 13.45 42.77
CA ILE A 5 38.25 13.54 41.37
C ILE A 5 37.00 13.70 40.50
N VAL A 6 36.71 14.94 40.11
CA VAL A 6 35.69 15.27 39.11
C VAL A 6 36.22 14.85 37.74
N GLN A 7 35.78 13.70 37.24
CA GLN A 7 36.05 13.26 35.88
C GLN A 7 35.32 14.16 34.87
N SER A 8 36.08 15.08 34.28
CA SER A 8 35.63 15.91 33.16
C SER A 8 35.27 15.05 31.94
N ARG A 9 34.02 15.14 31.48
CA ARG A 9 33.49 14.49 30.26
C ARG A 9 34.30 14.89 29.01
N PRO A 10 34.38 14.03 27.97
CA PRO A 10 35.19 14.29 26.78
C PRO A 10 34.50 15.29 25.83
N ARG A 11 34.59 16.59 26.16
CA ARG A 11 34.12 17.71 25.31
C ARG A 11 34.80 17.75 23.93
N ARG A 12 35.94 17.05 23.75
CA ARG A 12 36.69 17.00 22.48
C ARG A 12 35.94 16.28 21.35
N ALA A 13 35.25 15.17 21.62
CA ALA A 13 34.61 14.38 20.56
C ALA A 13 33.39 15.09 19.95
N ALA A 14 32.58 15.75 20.79
CA ALA A 14 31.46 16.56 20.32
C ALA A 14 31.93 17.80 19.52
N ALA A 15 33.06 18.40 19.93
CA ALA A 15 33.65 19.53 19.20
C ALA A 15 34.20 19.14 17.82
N ILE A 16 34.71 17.92 17.66
CA ILE A 16 35.19 17.41 16.35
C ILE A 16 34.00 17.14 15.42
N ARG A 17 32.95 16.45 15.88
CA ARG A 17 31.73 16.20 15.08
C ARG A 17 31.02 17.49 14.65
N ALA A 18 31.00 18.50 15.53
CA ALA A 18 30.46 19.81 15.20
C ALA A 18 31.28 20.48 14.08
N LYS A 19 32.62 20.36 14.09
CA LYS A 19 33.48 20.90 13.04
C LYS A 19 33.30 20.17 11.70
N GLU A 20 33.18 18.84 11.72
CA GLU A 20 32.97 18.02 10.50
C GLU A 20 31.61 18.29 9.85
N SER A 21 30.53 18.41 10.65
CA SER A 21 29.19 18.81 10.19
C SER A 21 29.20 20.20 9.53
N VAL A 22 29.90 21.16 10.13
CA VAL A 22 30.04 22.50 9.56
C VAL A 22 30.83 22.46 8.25
N GLN A 23 31.89 21.66 8.16
CA GLN A 23 32.71 21.54 6.96
C GLN A 23 31.98 20.82 5.80
N TYR A 24 31.16 19.80 6.10
CA TYR A 24 30.31 19.14 5.11
C TYR A 24 29.24 20.10 4.55
N ASN A 25 28.54 20.82 5.43
CA ASN A 25 27.56 21.81 5.01
C ASN A 25 28.19 22.96 4.20
N LYS A 26 29.44 23.32 4.50
CA LYS A 26 30.21 24.30 3.72
C LYS A 26 30.48 23.80 2.30
N ARG A 27 31.01 22.58 2.13
CA ARG A 27 31.25 21.99 0.80
C ARG A 27 29.97 21.87 -0.02
N ARG A 28 28.88 21.44 0.58
CA ARG A 28 27.57 21.35 -0.10
C ARG A 28 27.06 22.71 -0.55
N ARG A 29 27.31 23.79 0.21
CA ARG A 29 26.98 25.16 -0.21
C ARG A 29 27.86 25.62 -1.36
N GLU A 30 29.17 25.34 -1.31
CA GLU A 30 30.13 25.66 -2.38
C GLU A 30 29.76 24.94 -3.68
N GLU A 31 29.45 23.64 -3.64
CA GLU A 31 28.97 22.88 -4.81
C GLU A 31 27.66 23.45 -5.38
N GLN A 32 26.71 23.82 -4.52
CA GLN A 32 25.48 24.47 -4.97
C GLN A 32 25.74 25.84 -5.59
N GLU A 33 26.74 26.59 -5.10
CA GLU A 33 27.14 27.86 -5.70
C GLU A 33 27.85 27.68 -7.03
N VAL A 34 28.70 26.66 -7.19
CA VAL A 34 29.31 26.31 -8.49
C VAL A 34 28.23 25.94 -9.51
N ILE A 35 27.28 25.07 -9.14
CA ILE A 35 26.16 24.70 -10.04
C ILE A 35 25.31 25.94 -10.39
N LYS A 36 25.07 26.85 -9.44
CA LYS A 36 24.36 28.11 -9.71
C LYS A 36 25.16 29.03 -10.62
N ALA A 37 26.48 29.11 -10.44
CA ALA A 37 27.38 29.91 -11.26
C ALA A 37 27.49 29.37 -12.69
N GLU A 38 27.62 28.06 -12.88
CA GLU A 38 27.61 27.41 -14.19
C GLU A 38 26.27 27.61 -14.90
N LYS A 39 25.14 27.47 -14.20
CA LYS A 39 23.82 27.78 -14.76
C LYS A 39 23.68 29.25 -15.12
N LYS A 40 24.26 30.17 -14.34
CA LYS A 40 24.26 31.61 -14.63
C LYS A 40 25.14 31.92 -15.85
N GLN A 41 26.31 31.30 -15.97
CA GLN A 41 27.18 31.43 -17.15
C GLN A 41 26.55 30.85 -18.42
N ARG A 42 25.91 29.67 -18.34
CA ARG A 42 25.17 29.09 -19.48
C ARG A 42 24.04 30.02 -19.94
N LYS A 43 23.26 30.56 -19.00
CA LYS A 43 22.22 31.55 -19.30
C LYS A 43 22.79 32.84 -19.91
N HIS A 44 23.94 33.31 -19.43
CA HIS A 44 24.56 34.51 -19.96
C HIS A 44 25.14 34.30 -21.37
N LYS A 45 25.64 33.09 -21.68
CA LYS A 45 26.04 32.69 -23.03
C LYS A 45 24.82 32.53 -23.96
N GLU A 46 23.72 31.96 -23.48
CA GLU A 46 22.45 31.90 -24.23
C GLU A 46 21.84 33.28 -24.48
N GLN A 47 21.98 34.23 -23.54
CA GLN A 47 21.52 35.62 -23.70
C GLN A 47 22.42 36.47 -24.63
N GLN A 48 23.65 36.03 -24.90
CA GLN A 48 24.56 36.70 -25.84
C GLN A 48 24.39 36.23 -27.29
N LEU A 49 23.64 35.16 -27.53
CA LEU A 49 23.12 34.91 -28.87
C LEU A 49 22.18 36.08 -29.22
N PRO A 50 22.32 36.73 -30.39
CA PRO A 50 21.40 37.78 -30.80
C PRO A 50 19.99 37.21 -30.67
N GLY A 51 19.22 37.78 -29.74
CA GLY A 51 17.87 37.31 -29.46
C GLY A 51 17.14 37.15 -30.78
N PRO A 52 16.38 36.05 -30.98
CA PRO A 52 15.68 35.82 -32.24
C PRO A 52 14.96 37.11 -32.58
N ARG A 53 15.33 37.72 -33.72
CA ARG A 53 14.68 38.94 -34.20
C ARG A 53 13.20 38.61 -34.15
N VAL A 54 12.46 39.33 -33.30
CA VAL A 54 11.02 39.17 -33.21
C VAL A 54 10.54 39.52 -34.61
N TYR A 55 10.19 38.50 -35.39
CA TYR A 55 9.58 38.70 -36.69
C TYR A 55 8.21 39.30 -36.36
N GLU A 56 8.13 40.63 -36.36
CA GLU A 56 6.88 41.37 -36.29
C GLU A 56 6.15 41.15 -37.61
N LEU A 57 5.57 39.96 -37.77
CA LEU A 57 4.51 39.78 -38.74
C LEU A 57 3.35 40.67 -38.31
N SER A 58 2.73 41.38 -39.27
CA SER A 58 1.58 42.22 -38.97
C SER A 58 0.42 41.38 -38.41
N VAL A 59 -0.51 42.02 -37.70
CA VAL A 59 -1.69 41.36 -37.15
C VAL A 59 -2.49 40.69 -38.27
N GLU A 60 -2.60 41.30 -39.46
CA GLU A 60 -3.33 40.72 -40.59
C GLU A 60 -2.69 39.40 -41.07
N ILE A 61 -1.35 39.31 -41.10
CA ILE A 61 -0.67 38.08 -41.51
C ILE A 61 -0.91 36.97 -40.47
N TRP A 62 -0.89 37.31 -39.18
CA TRP A 62 -1.24 36.35 -38.15
C TRP A 62 -2.70 35.90 -38.27
N GLU A 63 -3.64 36.81 -38.51
CA GLU A 63 -5.04 36.42 -38.76
C GLU A 63 -5.16 35.44 -39.93
N ILE A 64 -4.46 35.66 -41.03
CA ILE A 64 -4.42 34.73 -42.17
C ILE A 64 -3.80 33.38 -41.78
N ILE A 65 -2.69 33.36 -41.04
CA ILE A 65 -2.08 32.12 -40.56
C ILE A 65 -3.06 31.37 -39.66
N LEU A 66 -3.75 32.07 -38.77
CA LEU A 66 -4.68 31.48 -37.81
C LEU A 66 -5.99 31.02 -38.42
N GLN A 67 -6.40 31.57 -39.56
CA GLN A 67 -7.49 31.03 -40.37
C GLN A 67 -7.15 29.66 -40.95
N ASN A 68 -5.87 29.36 -41.16
CA ASN A 68 -5.42 28.13 -41.81
C ASN A 68 -4.79 27.11 -40.84
N VAL A 69 -4.27 27.57 -39.70
CA VAL A 69 -3.51 26.74 -38.74
C VAL A 69 -4.25 26.70 -37.41
N SER A 70 -4.64 25.50 -36.97
CA SER A 70 -5.34 25.35 -35.70
C SER A 70 -4.41 25.58 -34.49
N PRO A 71 -4.96 25.91 -33.31
CA PRO A 71 -4.14 26.08 -32.11
C PRO A 71 -3.29 24.84 -31.78
N SER A 72 -3.81 23.64 -32.03
CA SER A 72 -3.05 22.38 -31.83
C SER A 72 -1.86 22.31 -32.78
N GLN A 73 -2.04 22.63 -34.06
CA GLN A 73 -0.95 22.71 -35.04
C GLN A 73 0.11 23.76 -34.66
N LEU A 74 -0.30 24.92 -34.13
CA LEU A 74 0.65 25.92 -33.62
C LEU A 74 1.46 25.37 -32.44
N THR A 75 0.84 24.61 -31.54
CA THR A 75 1.58 23.97 -30.44
C THR A 75 2.57 22.93 -30.94
N THR A 76 2.25 22.18 -31.99
CA THR A 76 3.18 21.26 -32.66
C THR A 76 4.32 22.03 -33.33
N LEU A 77 4.02 23.14 -34.03
CA LEU A 77 5.02 24.00 -34.65
C LEU A 77 6.02 24.55 -33.62
N ALA A 78 5.53 24.91 -32.43
CA ALA A 78 6.37 25.37 -31.32
C ALA A 78 7.36 24.31 -30.82
N GLN A 79 7.14 23.02 -31.11
CA GLN A 79 8.04 21.92 -30.72
C GLN A 79 9.14 21.66 -31.74
N VAL A 80 8.99 22.13 -32.99
CA VAL A 80 9.93 21.85 -34.09
C VAL A 80 11.30 22.48 -33.85
N SER A 81 11.35 23.70 -33.30
CA SER A 81 12.62 24.39 -33.02
C SER A 81 12.49 25.48 -31.95
N LEU A 82 13.62 25.85 -31.33
CA LEU A 82 13.65 26.92 -30.34
C LEU A 82 13.21 28.30 -30.91
N PRO A 83 13.59 28.69 -32.14
CA PRO A 83 13.05 29.89 -32.77
C PRO A 83 11.54 29.83 -32.98
N MET A 84 11.00 28.69 -33.43
CA MET A 84 9.54 28.53 -33.59
C MET A 84 8.81 28.59 -32.26
N TYR A 85 9.36 27.98 -31.21
CA TYR A 85 8.86 28.14 -29.85
C TYR A 85 8.79 29.63 -29.47
N ALA A 86 9.87 30.39 -29.70
CA ALA A 86 9.92 31.81 -29.39
C ALA A 86 8.93 32.64 -30.23
N ILE A 87 8.63 32.26 -31.48
CA ILE A 87 7.62 32.96 -32.28
C ILE A 87 6.22 32.63 -31.77
N VAL A 88 5.91 31.33 -31.67
CA VAL A 88 4.58 30.86 -31.29
C VAL A 88 4.22 31.31 -29.88
N THR A 89 5.13 31.26 -28.91
CA THR A 89 4.79 31.60 -27.51
C THR A 89 4.36 33.04 -27.28
N TYR A 90 4.70 33.96 -28.19
CA TYR A 90 4.36 35.39 -28.08
C TYR A 90 3.18 35.82 -28.97
N LEU A 91 2.51 34.87 -29.64
CA LEU A 91 1.35 35.21 -30.45
C LEU A 91 0.23 35.85 -29.61
N PRO A 92 -0.36 36.96 -30.09
CA PRO A 92 -1.47 37.62 -29.40
C PRO A 92 -2.71 36.71 -29.30
N LEU A 93 -2.84 35.72 -30.19
CA LEU A 93 -3.90 34.72 -30.17
C LEU A 93 -4.01 34.02 -28.81
N TRP A 94 -2.91 33.70 -28.13
CA TRP A 94 -3.00 32.99 -26.85
C TRP A 94 -3.73 33.80 -25.78
N ARG A 95 -3.59 35.12 -25.84
CA ARG A 95 -4.36 36.02 -24.97
C ARG A 95 -5.83 36.00 -25.36
N HIS A 96 -6.15 36.03 -26.65
CA HIS A 96 -7.52 35.94 -27.14
C HIS A 96 -8.19 34.62 -26.72
N ILE A 97 -7.56 33.47 -27.00
CA ILE A 97 -8.05 32.14 -26.55
C ILE A 97 -8.26 32.13 -25.04
N TRP A 98 -7.30 32.66 -24.29
CA TRP A 98 -7.41 32.70 -22.83
C TRP A 98 -8.59 33.57 -22.35
N THR A 99 -8.82 34.73 -22.97
CA THR A 99 -9.96 35.60 -22.63
C THR A 99 -11.29 34.99 -23.04
N THR A 100 -11.37 34.36 -24.22
CA THR A 100 -12.59 33.75 -24.76
C THR A 100 -13.00 32.53 -23.94
N ALA A 101 -12.04 31.70 -23.53
CA ALA A 101 -12.28 30.52 -22.72
C ALA A 101 -12.95 30.81 -21.35
N GLY A 102 -12.84 32.04 -20.84
CA GLY A 102 -13.52 32.58 -19.64
C GLY A 102 -13.19 31.92 -18.29
N SER A 103 -12.66 30.70 -18.30
CA SER A 103 -12.52 29.81 -17.13
C SER A 103 -11.10 29.27 -16.94
N LEU A 104 -10.14 29.76 -17.73
CA LEU A 104 -8.74 29.45 -17.55
C LEU A 104 -8.14 30.27 -16.39
N PRO A 105 -7.27 29.65 -15.56
CA PRO A 105 -6.64 30.37 -14.46
C PRO A 105 -5.78 31.53 -14.99
N PRO A 106 -5.70 32.66 -14.28
CA PRO A 106 -4.83 33.76 -14.70
C PRO A 106 -3.37 33.33 -14.70
N PRO A 107 -2.55 33.84 -15.64
CA PRO A 107 -1.12 33.61 -15.61
C PRO A 107 -0.56 34.11 -14.28
N THR A 108 0.07 33.23 -13.51
CA THR A 108 0.57 33.57 -12.17
C THR A 108 2.02 34.02 -12.25
N THR A 109 2.31 35.22 -11.73
CA THR A 109 3.69 35.75 -11.67
C THR A 109 4.63 34.90 -10.81
N ARG A 110 4.08 34.13 -9.87
CA ARG A 110 4.83 33.26 -8.93
C ARG A 110 4.86 31.77 -9.33
N GLY A 111 4.26 31.39 -10.46
CA GLY A 111 4.11 29.99 -10.88
C GLY A 111 4.96 29.56 -12.10
N LYS A 112 4.84 28.28 -12.48
CA LYS A 112 5.47 27.70 -13.69
C LYS A 112 4.78 28.13 -15.01
N CYS A 113 3.61 28.78 -14.96
CA CYS A 113 2.89 29.27 -16.14
C CYS A 113 3.09 30.78 -16.27
N ARG A 114 4.14 31.20 -16.98
CA ARG A 114 4.55 32.60 -17.06
C ARG A 114 3.84 33.39 -18.17
N ASN A 115 3.24 32.71 -19.14
CA ASN A 115 2.59 33.34 -20.28
C ASN A 115 1.27 32.62 -20.65
N HIS A 116 0.43 33.32 -21.42
CA HIS A 116 -0.86 32.79 -21.89
C HIS A 116 -0.68 31.49 -22.70
N TYR A 117 0.38 31.40 -23.52
CA TYR A 117 0.71 30.17 -24.25
C TYR A 117 0.82 28.94 -23.34
N GLN A 118 1.56 29.01 -22.24
CA GLN A 118 1.72 27.87 -21.32
C GLN A 118 0.40 27.48 -20.62
N VAL A 119 -0.48 28.45 -20.38
CA VAL A 119 -1.81 28.18 -19.83
C VAL A 119 -2.66 27.45 -20.86
N VAL A 120 -2.69 27.95 -22.09
CA VAL A 120 -3.43 27.35 -23.22
C VAL A 120 -2.88 25.98 -23.59
N LEU A 121 -1.56 25.80 -23.68
CA LEU A 121 -0.92 24.52 -24.00
C LEU A 121 -1.33 23.42 -23.00
N LYS A 122 -1.34 23.73 -21.70
CA LYS A 122 -1.79 22.78 -20.66
C LYS A 122 -3.29 22.47 -20.73
N ALA A 123 -4.06 23.36 -21.34
CA ALA A 123 -5.49 23.25 -21.55
C ALA A 123 -5.87 22.75 -22.95
N SER A 124 -4.91 22.53 -23.85
CA SER A 124 -5.13 22.30 -25.29
C SER A 124 -6.13 21.16 -25.55
N GLN A 125 -5.96 20.01 -24.90
CA GLN A 125 -6.88 18.86 -24.98
C GLN A 125 -8.32 19.16 -24.52
N ARG A 126 -8.55 20.30 -23.86
CA ARG A 126 -9.85 20.71 -23.34
C ARG A 126 -10.39 21.94 -24.04
N LEU A 127 -9.65 22.52 -24.99
CA LEU A 127 -10.10 23.68 -25.73
C LEU A 127 -10.77 23.24 -27.02
N CYS A 128 -11.90 23.87 -27.34
CA CYS A 128 -12.47 23.79 -28.66
C CYS A 128 -11.60 24.58 -29.64
N GLU A 129 -11.22 24.00 -30.76
CA GLU A 129 -10.43 24.70 -31.78
C GLU A 129 -11.29 25.66 -32.63
N GLN A 130 -12.62 25.56 -32.56
CA GLN A 130 -13.54 26.43 -33.28
C GLN A 130 -14.03 27.63 -32.45
N CYS A 131 -14.51 27.41 -31.22
CA CYS A 131 -15.01 28.50 -30.36
C CYS A 131 -14.06 28.91 -29.23
N PHE A 132 -12.95 28.18 -29.04
CA PHE A 132 -12.00 28.38 -27.94
C PHE A 132 -12.57 28.22 -26.51
N ASP A 133 -13.79 27.68 -26.38
CA ASP A 133 -14.36 27.36 -25.08
C ASP A 133 -13.56 26.27 -24.36
N TYR A 134 -13.44 26.44 -23.04
CA TYR A 134 -12.79 25.47 -22.17
C TYR A 134 -13.78 24.43 -21.66
N CYS A 135 -13.59 23.20 -22.11
CA CYS A 135 -14.50 22.10 -21.92
C CYS A 135 -14.15 21.24 -20.70
N SER A 136 -15.02 20.30 -20.37
CA SER A 136 -14.72 19.30 -19.34
C SER A 136 -13.56 18.40 -19.80
N LYS A 137 -12.90 17.71 -18.86
CA LYS A 137 -11.77 16.83 -19.20
C LYS A 137 -12.23 15.54 -19.91
N ASN A 138 -13.40 15.02 -19.54
CA ASN A 138 -13.88 13.70 -19.98
C ASN A 138 -15.41 13.74 -20.22
N GLY A 139 -15.89 12.87 -21.09
CA GLY A 139 -17.31 12.69 -21.41
C GLY A 139 -17.74 13.42 -22.68
N SER A 140 -19.04 13.39 -22.99
CA SER A 140 -19.58 14.08 -24.18
C SER A 140 -19.43 15.60 -24.13
N THR A 141 -19.24 16.22 -22.96
CA THR A 141 -18.97 17.67 -22.86
C THR A 141 -17.48 18.02 -22.92
N ALA A 142 -16.60 17.06 -23.19
CA ALA A 142 -15.20 17.33 -23.45
C ALA A 142 -14.99 17.90 -24.86
N SER A 143 -13.83 18.52 -25.08
CA SER A 143 -13.35 18.76 -26.44
C SER A 143 -12.87 17.41 -26.98
N LEU A 144 -13.43 16.95 -28.08
CA LEU A 144 -13.15 15.64 -28.65
C LEU A 144 -12.62 15.79 -30.08
N PRO A 145 -11.67 14.96 -30.50
CA PRO A 145 -11.16 14.98 -31.86
C PRO A 145 -12.26 14.55 -32.82
N LEU A 146 -12.47 15.33 -33.88
CA LEU A 146 -13.35 15.01 -34.99
C LEU A 146 -12.55 15.14 -36.28
N TYR A 147 -12.59 14.10 -37.11
CA TYR A 147 -11.95 14.15 -38.42
C TYR A 147 -12.82 14.94 -39.39
N VAL A 148 -12.26 16.03 -39.94
CA VAL A 148 -12.93 16.89 -40.91
C VAL A 148 -12.40 16.56 -42.30
N GLU A 149 -13.20 15.85 -43.10
CA GLU A 149 -12.82 15.35 -44.42
C GLU A 149 -12.32 16.46 -45.35
N GLU A 150 -13.02 17.61 -45.37
CA GLU A 150 -12.66 18.77 -46.21
C GLU A 150 -11.24 19.30 -45.96
N GLN A 151 -10.74 19.13 -44.74
CA GLN A 151 -9.44 19.64 -44.30
C GLN A 151 -8.42 18.52 -44.11
N ASN A 152 -8.82 17.25 -44.31
CA ASN A 152 -8.02 16.05 -44.05
C ASN A 152 -7.26 16.14 -42.71
N LYS A 153 -7.95 16.56 -41.64
CA LYS A 153 -7.33 16.75 -40.33
C LYS A 153 -8.29 16.50 -39.19
N GLU A 154 -7.73 16.11 -38.04
CA GLU A 154 -8.44 16.02 -36.79
C GLU A 154 -8.48 17.38 -36.09
N ILE A 155 -9.67 17.80 -35.67
CA ILE A 155 -9.91 19.06 -34.97
C ILE A 155 -10.62 18.74 -33.66
N ASN A 156 -10.13 19.30 -32.54
CA ASN A 156 -10.81 19.14 -31.26
C ASN A 156 -12.00 20.11 -31.16
N LEU A 157 -13.22 19.58 -31.09
CA LEU A 157 -14.43 20.38 -31.03
C LEU A 157 -15.18 20.14 -29.72
N CYS A 158 -15.76 21.19 -29.13
CA CYS A 158 -16.69 21.07 -28.01
C CYS A 158 -18.04 20.49 -28.45
N ARG A 159 -18.89 20.10 -27.49
CA ARG A 159 -20.22 19.52 -27.80
C ARG A 159 -21.06 20.41 -28.73
N PRO A 160 -21.29 21.71 -28.45
CA PRO A 160 -22.06 22.55 -29.37
C PRO A 160 -21.47 22.65 -30.78
N CYS A 161 -20.15 22.81 -30.90
CA CYS A 161 -19.49 22.87 -32.21
C CYS A 161 -19.60 21.55 -32.98
N ARG A 162 -19.49 20.40 -32.31
CA ARG A 162 -19.72 19.09 -32.93
C ARG A 162 -21.17 18.92 -33.39
N GLN A 163 -22.14 19.32 -32.55
CA GLN A 163 -23.55 19.29 -32.92
C GLN A 163 -23.83 20.15 -34.16
N HIS A 164 -23.23 21.34 -34.24
CA HIS A 164 -23.33 22.21 -35.39
C HIS A 164 -22.67 21.62 -36.63
N TYR A 165 -21.46 21.05 -36.50
CA TYR A 165 -20.77 20.37 -37.60
C TYR A 165 -21.60 19.23 -38.17
N LEU A 166 -22.12 18.35 -37.31
CA LEU A 166 -22.90 17.17 -37.74
C LEU A 166 -24.27 17.51 -38.33
N TYR A 167 -24.81 18.68 -38.02
CA TYR A 167 -25.99 19.18 -38.70
C TYR A 167 -25.72 19.46 -40.19
N HIS A 168 -24.51 19.91 -40.52
CA HIS A 168 -24.09 20.18 -41.90
C HIS A 168 -23.44 18.96 -42.58
N HIS A 169 -22.81 18.09 -41.79
CA HIS A 169 -22.10 16.90 -42.24
C HIS A 169 -22.59 15.69 -41.44
N PRO A 170 -23.80 15.16 -41.73
CA PRO A 170 -24.34 14.04 -40.99
C PRO A 170 -23.42 12.82 -41.14
N GLU A 171 -23.10 12.18 -40.02
CA GLU A 171 -22.37 10.91 -40.03
C GLU A 171 -23.17 9.87 -40.82
N PRO A 172 -22.51 9.07 -41.68
CA PRO A 172 -23.19 7.99 -42.36
C PRO A 172 -23.84 7.06 -41.32
N ASP A 173 -25.00 6.53 -41.66
CA ASP A 173 -25.58 5.43 -40.89
C ASP A 173 -24.63 4.25 -41.02
N LEU A 174 -23.90 3.98 -39.94
CA LEU A 174 -23.09 2.78 -39.88
C LEU A 174 -24.06 1.61 -39.90
N PRO A 175 -23.89 0.61 -40.77
CA PRO A 175 -24.62 -0.63 -40.63
C PRO A 175 -24.42 -1.12 -39.19
N ASP A 176 -25.46 -1.66 -38.57
CA ASP A 176 -25.39 -2.16 -37.19
C ASP A 176 -24.36 -3.32 -37.11
N THR A 177 -23.07 -3.02 -37.01
CA THR A 177 -21.98 -4.00 -36.98
C THR A 177 -22.00 -4.85 -35.70
N GLU A 178 -22.87 -4.52 -34.74
CA GLU A 178 -23.15 -5.38 -33.59
C GLU A 178 -23.85 -6.69 -33.99
N ASP A 179 -24.54 -6.74 -35.15
CA ASP A 179 -25.14 -7.98 -35.65
C ASP A 179 -24.08 -8.91 -36.31
N GLU A 180 -23.04 -8.37 -36.95
CA GLU A 180 -22.00 -9.18 -37.65
C GLU A 180 -21.15 -10.02 -36.68
N ASN A 181 -20.91 -9.56 -35.45
CA ASN A 181 -20.20 -10.36 -34.45
C ASN A 181 -20.99 -11.57 -33.93
N ASN A 182 -22.31 -11.65 -34.20
CA ASN A 182 -23.12 -12.84 -33.94
C ASN A 182 -23.27 -13.75 -35.18
N GLU A 183 -22.95 -13.27 -36.38
CA GLU A 183 -23.08 -14.07 -37.61
C GLU A 183 -22.01 -15.17 -37.72
N ASN A 184 -20.91 -15.06 -36.98
CA ASN A 184 -19.88 -16.12 -36.93
C ASN A 184 -20.27 -17.36 -36.11
N GLU A 185 -21.44 -17.37 -35.43
CA GLU A 185 -22.00 -18.60 -34.83
C GLU A 185 -22.99 -19.33 -35.76
N GLU A 186 -23.31 -18.79 -36.95
CA GLU A 186 -24.40 -19.31 -37.82
C GLU A 186 -23.97 -20.20 -39.00
N GLN A 187 -22.68 -20.52 -39.17
CA GLN A 187 -22.23 -21.35 -40.31
C GLN A 187 -22.46 -22.87 -40.19
N ASP A 188 -22.97 -23.38 -39.06
CA ASP A 188 -23.15 -24.83 -38.84
C ASP A 188 -24.63 -25.33 -38.82
N GLU A 189 -25.64 -24.52 -39.15
CA GLU A 189 -27.07 -24.89 -38.95
C GLU A 189 -28.01 -24.72 -40.18
N GLU A 190 -27.53 -24.92 -41.41
CA GLU A 190 -28.32 -24.75 -42.64
C GLU A 190 -29.58 -25.64 -42.76
N GLU A 191 -29.68 -26.78 -42.06
CA GLU A 191 -30.82 -27.71 -42.18
C GLU A 191 -31.99 -27.46 -41.20
N ARG A 192 -31.87 -26.58 -40.20
CA ARG A 192 -32.97 -26.20 -39.27
C ARG A 192 -33.80 -24.99 -39.73
N ASN A 193 -33.51 -24.45 -40.92
CA ASN A 193 -33.74 -23.03 -41.25
C ASN A 193 -35.17 -22.59 -41.56
N HIS A 194 -36.10 -23.46 -41.97
CA HIS A 194 -37.43 -22.96 -42.41
C HIS A 194 -38.41 -22.60 -41.28
N ARG A 195 -38.37 -23.27 -40.12
CA ARG A 195 -39.13 -22.82 -38.92
C ARG A 195 -38.42 -21.70 -38.17
N ARG A 196 -37.10 -21.61 -38.33
CA ARG A 196 -36.28 -20.54 -37.76
C ARG A 196 -36.46 -19.23 -38.50
N HIS A 197 -36.66 -19.19 -39.82
CA HIS A 197 -36.85 -17.92 -40.54
C HIS A 197 -38.00 -17.06 -39.99
N HIS A 198 -39.14 -17.64 -39.60
CA HIS A 198 -40.23 -16.85 -39.02
C HIS A 198 -39.89 -16.35 -37.59
N HIS A 199 -39.13 -17.14 -36.83
CA HIS A 199 -38.61 -16.75 -35.52
C HIS A 199 -37.46 -15.73 -35.64
N HIS A 200 -36.68 -15.78 -36.71
CA HIS A 200 -35.58 -14.89 -37.04
C HIS A 200 -36.11 -13.52 -37.46
N HIS A 201 -37.16 -13.48 -38.30
CA HIS A 201 -37.82 -12.21 -38.63
C HIS A 201 -38.49 -11.56 -37.40
N GLN A 202 -39.08 -12.35 -36.49
CA GLN A 202 -39.57 -11.82 -35.21
C GLN A 202 -38.43 -11.40 -34.27
N GLN A 203 -37.28 -12.08 -34.30
CA GLN A 203 -36.09 -11.68 -33.54
C GLN A 203 -35.46 -10.42 -34.11
N GLN A 204 -35.35 -10.26 -35.42
CA GLN A 204 -34.91 -9.03 -36.08
C GLN A 204 -35.82 -7.84 -35.71
N GLN A 205 -37.15 -8.02 -35.76
CA GLN A 205 -38.08 -7.00 -35.28
C GLN A 205 -37.98 -6.72 -33.76
N ARG A 206 -37.49 -7.66 -32.96
CA ARG A 206 -37.17 -7.44 -31.55
C ARG A 206 -35.82 -6.75 -31.37
N ARG A 207 -34.83 -7.03 -32.22
CA ARG A 207 -33.50 -6.38 -32.21
C ARG A 207 -33.62 -4.89 -32.57
N THR A 208 -34.54 -4.53 -33.47
CA THR A 208 -34.78 -3.12 -33.82
C THR A 208 -35.42 -2.30 -32.70
N ARG A 209 -36.01 -2.93 -31.67
CA ARG A 209 -36.70 -2.23 -30.57
C ARG A 209 -35.98 -2.40 -29.25
N ILE A 210 -35.74 -1.28 -28.58
CA ILE A 210 -35.05 -1.23 -27.29
C ILE A 210 -35.94 -0.63 -26.20
N THR A 211 -35.80 -1.11 -24.96
CA THR A 211 -36.56 -0.58 -23.82
C THR A 211 -35.99 0.77 -23.37
N LYS A 212 -36.80 1.60 -22.67
CA LYS A 212 -36.33 2.88 -22.10
C LYS A 212 -35.02 2.75 -21.32
N GLY A 213 -34.94 1.77 -20.43
CA GLY A 213 -33.76 1.55 -19.58
C GLY A 213 -32.52 1.18 -20.40
N MET A 214 -32.69 0.34 -21.42
CA MET A 214 -31.60 -0.08 -22.30
C MET A 214 -31.13 1.06 -23.22
N ALA A 215 -32.07 1.87 -23.74
CA ALA A 215 -31.74 3.07 -24.52
C ALA A 215 -30.91 4.08 -23.71
N MET A 216 -31.36 4.41 -22.49
CA MET A 216 -30.64 5.32 -21.60
C MET A 216 -29.26 4.79 -21.22
N SER A 217 -29.14 3.50 -20.90
CA SER A 217 -27.86 2.92 -20.50
C SER A 217 -26.85 2.82 -21.65
N THR A 218 -27.32 2.48 -22.86
CA THR A 218 -26.49 2.23 -24.05
C THR A 218 -26.03 3.53 -24.69
N PHE A 219 -26.94 4.50 -24.86
CA PHE A 219 -26.68 5.77 -25.54
C PHE A 219 -26.45 6.95 -24.59
N LYS A 220 -26.42 6.69 -23.28
CA LYS A 220 -26.18 7.69 -22.23
C LYS A 220 -27.12 8.90 -22.32
N LEU A 221 -28.39 8.63 -22.66
CA LEU A 221 -29.46 9.62 -22.72
C LEU A 221 -30.09 9.82 -21.34
N HIS A 222 -30.54 11.04 -21.06
CA HIS A 222 -31.32 11.35 -19.87
C HIS A 222 -32.79 11.00 -20.05
N GLU A 223 -33.54 10.97 -18.95
CA GLU A 223 -34.97 10.67 -18.99
C GLU A 223 -35.76 11.70 -19.84
N ILE A 224 -35.39 12.98 -19.75
CA ILE A 224 -35.99 14.07 -20.54
C ILE A 224 -35.74 13.88 -22.03
N ASP A 225 -34.57 13.38 -22.40
CA ASP A 225 -34.21 13.09 -23.80
C ASP A 225 -35.12 11.99 -24.38
N MET A 226 -35.45 10.99 -23.58
CA MET A 226 -36.29 9.87 -24.01
C MET A 226 -37.74 10.28 -24.29
N ASP A 227 -38.25 11.34 -23.64
CA ASP A 227 -39.61 11.81 -23.85
C ASP A 227 -39.80 12.49 -25.21
N ASN A 228 -38.71 12.89 -25.88
CA ASN A 228 -38.72 13.49 -27.22
C ASN A 228 -38.62 12.48 -28.37
N ILE A 229 -38.41 11.19 -28.06
CA ILE A 229 -38.24 10.13 -29.07
C ILE A 229 -39.56 9.36 -29.21
N PRO A 230 -40.10 9.17 -30.43
CA PRO A 230 -41.30 8.37 -30.63
C PRO A 230 -41.15 6.94 -30.07
N TYR A 231 -42.18 6.45 -29.38
CA TYR A 231 -42.17 5.13 -28.77
C TYR A 231 -43.53 4.43 -28.84
N ASN A 232 -43.47 3.10 -28.78
CA ASN A 232 -44.64 2.24 -28.61
C ASN A 232 -44.75 1.81 -27.15
N SER A 233 -45.94 1.95 -26.57
CA SER A 233 -46.23 1.53 -25.20
C SER A 233 -46.82 0.12 -25.21
N VAL A 234 -46.21 -0.81 -24.46
CA VAL A 234 -46.66 -2.20 -24.35
C VAL A 234 -46.82 -2.56 -22.88
N ARG A 235 -47.74 -3.46 -22.56
CA ARG A 235 -47.88 -3.96 -21.17
C ARG A 235 -46.57 -4.59 -20.71
N ASN A 236 -46.15 -4.28 -19.48
CA ASN A 236 -44.95 -4.88 -18.90
C ASN A 236 -45.13 -6.42 -18.80
N PRO A 237 -44.20 -7.22 -19.36
CA PRO A 237 -44.34 -8.67 -19.43
C PRO A 237 -44.19 -9.35 -18.07
N HIS A 238 -43.40 -8.78 -17.16
CA HIS A 238 -43.14 -9.37 -15.84
C HIS A 238 -44.20 -8.96 -14.82
N TYR A 239 -44.64 -7.70 -14.87
CA TYR A 239 -45.54 -7.14 -13.88
C TYR A 239 -46.73 -6.46 -14.55
N ARG A 240 -47.83 -7.20 -14.65
CA ARG A 240 -49.07 -6.76 -15.30
C ARG A 240 -49.69 -5.49 -14.72
N SER A 241 -49.37 -5.15 -13.46
CA SER A 241 -49.80 -3.96 -12.72
C SER A 241 -48.77 -2.83 -12.72
N ALA A 242 -47.54 -3.08 -13.17
CA ALA A 242 -46.52 -2.04 -13.26
C ALA A 242 -46.80 -1.09 -14.44
N ALA A 243 -46.08 0.04 -14.46
CA ALA A 243 -46.13 0.98 -15.58
C ALA A 243 -45.84 0.26 -16.92
N PRO A 244 -46.54 0.65 -17.99
CA PRO A 244 -46.33 0.04 -19.29
C PRO A 244 -44.89 0.30 -19.77
N MET A 245 -44.33 -0.70 -20.43
CA MET A 245 -42.98 -0.67 -20.99
C MET A 245 -42.98 0.16 -22.28
N ARG A 246 -42.10 1.16 -22.34
CA ARG A 246 -41.86 1.95 -23.55
C ARG A 246 -40.79 1.29 -24.41
N LEU A 247 -41.14 0.99 -25.66
CA LEU A 247 -40.27 0.42 -26.69
C LEU A 247 -39.96 1.47 -27.76
N TYR A 248 -38.69 1.77 -27.93
CA TYR A 248 -38.18 2.74 -28.91
C TYR A 248 -37.54 1.98 -30.07
N GLU A 249 -37.61 2.53 -31.28
CA GLU A 249 -36.79 2.04 -32.38
C GLU A 249 -35.33 2.44 -32.13
N ARG A 250 -34.41 1.47 -32.19
CA ARG A 250 -32.99 1.64 -31.89
C ARG A 250 -32.38 2.75 -32.75
N HIS A 251 -32.67 2.73 -34.05
CA HIS A 251 -32.22 3.73 -35.01
C HIS A 251 -32.64 5.17 -34.62
N ASN A 252 -33.90 5.39 -34.25
CA ASN A 252 -34.37 6.72 -33.82
C ASN A 252 -33.68 7.18 -32.52
N VAL A 253 -33.44 6.26 -31.58
CA VAL A 253 -32.69 6.58 -30.36
C VAL A 253 -31.26 6.95 -30.66
N HIS A 254 -30.64 6.22 -31.59
CA HIS A 254 -29.25 6.43 -31.99
C HIS A 254 -29.06 7.77 -32.71
N LEU A 255 -29.92 8.09 -33.68
CA LEU A 255 -29.94 9.40 -34.35
C LEU A 255 -30.12 10.54 -33.33
N TYR A 256 -31.06 10.39 -32.40
CA TYR A 256 -31.26 11.39 -31.33
C TYR A 256 -30.02 11.51 -30.43
N ALA A 257 -29.37 10.39 -30.11
CA ALA A 257 -28.13 10.40 -29.33
C ALA A 257 -26.96 11.08 -30.05
N ARG A 258 -26.81 10.88 -31.37
CA ARG A 258 -25.84 11.61 -32.20
C ARG A 258 -26.09 13.11 -32.11
N GLN A 259 -27.35 13.53 -32.20
CA GLN A 259 -27.73 14.94 -32.06
C GLN A 259 -27.40 15.48 -30.66
N ILE A 260 -27.64 14.73 -29.58
CA ILE A 260 -27.39 15.20 -28.20
C ILE A 260 -25.91 15.24 -27.83
N HIS A 261 -25.12 14.24 -28.24
CA HIS A 261 -23.72 14.12 -27.84
C HIS A 261 -22.73 14.70 -28.86
N GLY A 262 -23.21 15.07 -30.05
CA GLY A 262 -22.38 15.53 -31.16
C GLY A 262 -21.60 14.39 -31.77
N GLY A 263 -22.31 13.36 -32.24
CA GLY A 263 -21.79 12.25 -33.06
C GLY A 263 -21.40 11.01 -32.28
N GLU A 264 -20.92 9.98 -32.97
CA GLU A 264 -20.43 8.73 -32.36
C GLU A 264 -19.33 8.98 -31.34
N VAL A 265 -18.38 9.86 -31.67
CA VAL A 265 -17.26 10.20 -30.79
C VAL A 265 -17.78 10.74 -29.45
N GLY A 266 -18.87 11.53 -29.50
CA GLY A 266 -19.55 12.04 -28.31
C GLY A 266 -20.22 10.94 -27.47
N ILE A 267 -20.91 10.01 -28.12
CA ILE A 267 -21.56 8.85 -27.49
C ILE A 267 -20.50 7.98 -26.79
N GLU A 268 -19.42 7.68 -27.48
CA GLU A 268 -18.35 6.83 -26.97
C GLU A 268 -17.61 7.50 -25.79
N ALA A 269 -17.34 8.80 -25.88
CA ALA A 269 -16.79 9.55 -24.75
C ALA A 269 -17.72 9.53 -23.53
N ALA A 270 -19.05 9.60 -23.72
CA ALA A 270 -20.02 9.46 -22.64
C ALA A 270 -20.01 8.05 -22.03
N ARG A 271 -19.88 7.00 -22.86
CA ARG A 271 -19.74 5.60 -22.41
C ARG A 271 -18.46 5.41 -21.61
N SER A 272 -17.32 5.82 -22.14
CA SER A 272 -16.01 5.76 -21.48
C SER A 272 -16.03 6.48 -20.12
N LYS A 273 -16.61 7.68 -20.04
CA LYS A 273 -16.79 8.38 -18.76
C LYS A 273 -17.65 7.59 -17.78
N SER A 274 -18.78 7.05 -18.21
CA SER A 274 -19.64 6.21 -17.37
C SER A 274 -18.88 4.99 -16.84
N GLN A 275 -18.11 4.30 -17.68
CA GLN A 275 -17.30 3.15 -17.29
C GLN A 275 -16.22 3.55 -16.28
N SER A 276 -15.53 4.68 -16.49
CA SER A 276 -14.52 5.18 -15.54
C SER A 276 -15.11 5.50 -14.15
N ILE A 277 -16.35 6.02 -14.10
CA ILE A 277 -17.05 6.30 -12.84
C ILE A 277 -17.41 5.00 -12.14
N VAL A 278 -17.91 3.99 -12.87
CA VAL A 278 -18.21 2.67 -12.33
C VAL A 278 -16.95 1.99 -11.81
N ALA A 279 -15.85 2.01 -12.57
CA ALA A 279 -14.56 1.45 -12.16
C ALA A 279 -14.03 2.15 -10.89
N THR A 280 -14.11 3.48 -10.83
CA THR A 280 -13.70 4.25 -9.65
C THR A 280 -14.56 3.91 -8.44
N ARG A 281 -15.88 3.76 -8.61
CA ARG A 281 -16.79 3.35 -7.52
C ARG A 281 -16.47 1.93 -7.03
N ARG A 282 -16.20 0.99 -7.94
CA ARG A 282 -15.80 -0.39 -7.61
C ARG A 282 -14.48 -0.39 -6.83
N LYS A 283 -13.47 0.34 -7.29
CA LYS A 283 -12.19 0.49 -6.59
C LYS A 283 -12.38 1.07 -5.18
N ASN A 284 -13.15 2.15 -5.05
CA ASN A 284 -13.43 2.77 -3.76
C ASN A 284 -14.25 1.87 -2.82
N ALA A 285 -15.12 1.00 -3.36
CA ALA A 285 -15.83 0.00 -2.57
C ALA A 285 -14.89 -1.12 -2.08
N GLN A 286 -13.98 -1.59 -2.94
CA GLN A 286 -12.95 -2.57 -2.56
C GLN A 286 -11.98 -2.01 -1.52
N GLU A 287 -11.53 -0.77 -1.66
CA GLU A 287 -10.67 -0.12 -0.66
C GLU A 287 -11.37 0.04 0.69
N ARG A 288 -12.68 0.36 0.70
CA ARG A 288 -13.48 0.39 1.92
C ARG A 288 -13.59 -0.98 2.58
N ALA A 289 -13.91 -2.02 1.80
CA ALA A 289 -13.96 -3.39 2.30
C ALA A 289 -12.61 -3.85 2.90
N LYS A 290 -11.49 -3.51 2.25
CA LYS A 290 -10.14 -3.82 2.77
C LYS A 290 -9.85 -3.10 4.09
N ARG A 291 -10.22 -1.82 4.21
CA ARG A 291 -10.06 -1.05 5.47
C ARG A 291 -10.91 -1.63 6.59
N GLU A 292 -12.16 -1.98 6.31
CA GLU A 292 -13.06 -2.60 7.28
C GLU A 292 -12.55 -3.98 7.73
N GLU A 293 -11.99 -4.78 6.81
CA GLU A 293 -11.39 -6.06 7.15
C GLU A 293 -10.13 -5.89 8.01
N GLN A 294 -9.26 -4.94 7.68
CA GLN A 294 -8.07 -4.62 8.47
C GLN A 294 -8.45 -4.11 9.86
N GLU A 295 -9.47 -3.27 9.96
CA GLU A 295 -9.99 -2.81 11.23
C GLU A 295 -10.56 -3.98 12.04
N ARG A 296 -11.33 -4.88 11.43
CA ARG A 296 -11.83 -6.09 12.08
C ARG A 296 -10.69 -6.98 12.59
N LYS A 297 -9.63 -7.18 11.80
CA LYS A 297 -8.43 -7.92 12.20
C LYS A 297 -7.73 -7.25 13.38
N SER A 298 -7.51 -5.94 13.34
CA SER A 298 -6.91 -5.20 14.46
C SER A 298 -7.74 -5.26 15.75
N ARG A 299 -9.08 -5.23 15.63
CA ARG A 299 -9.98 -5.40 16.78
C ARG A 299 -9.90 -6.81 17.34
N GLN A 300 -9.84 -7.82 16.48
CA GLN A 300 -9.67 -9.22 16.91
C GLN A 300 -8.33 -9.41 17.62
N GLU A 301 -7.23 -8.92 17.04
CA GLU A 301 -5.90 -8.99 17.66
C GLU A 301 -5.83 -8.25 19.00
N ALA A 302 -6.51 -7.11 19.13
CA ALA A 302 -6.60 -6.38 20.40
C ALA A 302 -7.40 -7.17 21.46
N LEU A 303 -8.49 -7.83 21.06
CA LEU A 303 -9.27 -8.70 21.94
C LEU A 303 -8.47 -9.93 22.35
N ASP A 304 -7.77 -10.57 21.42
CA ASP A 304 -6.92 -11.74 21.68
C ASP A 304 -5.74 -11.38 22.58
N GLY A 305 -5.13 -10.19 22.38
CA GLY A 305 -4.10 -9.65 23.25
C GLY A 305 -4.59 -9.45 24.68
N ARG A 306 -5.77 -8.84 24.84
CA ARG A 306 -6.41 -8.66 26.15
C ARG A 306 -6.79 -10.00 26.80
N PHE A 307 -7.24 -10.97 26.02
CA PHE A 307 -7.55 -12.31 26.53
C PHE A 307 -6.29 -13.04 27.01
N LYS A 308 -5.19 -12.96 26.26
CA LYS A 308 -3.88 -13.51 26.68
C LYS A 308 -3.36 -12.84 27.94
N GLU A 309 -3.52 -11.52 28.08
CA GLU A 309 -3.15 -10.79 29.29
C GLU A 309 -3.94 -11.28 30.51
N LEU A 310 -5.26 -11.41 30.38
CA LEU A 310 -6.13 -11.97 31.43
C LEU A 310 -5.78 -13.43 31.77
N GLN A 311 -5.46 -14.25 30.78
CA GLN A 311 -5.01 -15.62 31.02
C GLN A 311 -3.67 -15.66 31.76
N LEU A 312 -2.70 -14.82 31.39
CA LEU A 312 -1.43 -14.72 32.08
C LEU A 312 -1.60 -14.26 33.54
N GLU A 313 -2.48 -13.28 33.78
CA GLU A 313 -2.86 -12.87 35.14
C GLU A 313 -3.47 -14.03 35.93
N GLN A 314 -4.41 -14.76 35.32
CA GLN A 314 -5.06 -15.90 35.95
C GLN A 314 -4.07 -17.04 36.25
N THR A 315 -3.20 -17.40 35.30
CA THR A 315 -2.16 -18.42 35.48
C THR A 315 -1.13 -17.99 36.52
N TYR A 316 -0.74 -16.72 36.55
CA TYR A 316 0.16 -16.18 37.57
C TYR A 316 -0.47 -16.27 38.97
N VAL A 317 -1.73 -15.87 39.11
CA VAL A 317 -2.47 -16.00 40.38
C VAL A 317 -2.61 -17.48 40.78
N HIS A 318 -2.93 -18.37 39.83
CA HIS A 318 -3.02 -19.80 40.10
C HIS A 318 -1.67 -20.40 40.51
N SER A 319 -0.57 -20.06 39.83
CA SER A 319 0.78 -20.50 40.21
C SER A 319 1.15 -20.01 41.59
N MET A 320 0.88 -18.73 41.91
CA MET A 320 1.12 -18.20 43.25
C MET A 320 0.33 -18.94 44.32
N ILE A 321 -0.93 -19.31 44.05
CA ILE A 321 -1.76 -20.10 44.96
C ILE A 321 -1.21 -21.53 45.07
N PHE A 322 -0.80 -22.14 43.97
CA PHE A 322 -0.33 -23.53 43.94
C PHE A 322 1.04 -23.70 44.61
N ASP A 323 2.00 -22.84 44.28
CA ASP A 323 3.31 -22.78 44.94
C ASP A 323 3.13 -22.55 46.44
N TYR A 324 2.15 -21.72 46.83
CA TYR A 324 1.80 -21.50 48.24
C TYR A 324 1.26 -22.77 48.92
N ILE A 325 0.29 -23.47 48.31
CA ILE A 325 -0.27 -24.72 48.85
C ILE A 325 0.83 -25.79 49.01
N GLN A 326 1.79 -25.85 48.08
CA GLN A 326 2.88 -26.81 48.13
C GLN A 326 3.99 -26.44 49.12
N SER A 327 4.25 -25.14 49.35
CA SER A 327 5.39 -24.69 50.18
C SER A 327 5.04 -24.40 51.63
N ASN A 328 3.76 -24.19 51.98
CA ASN A 328 3.36 -23.90 53.36
C ASN A 328 2.09 -24.67 53.75
N LEU A 329 2.22 -25.59 54.72
CA LEU A 329 1.12 -26.12 55.53
C LEU A 329 0.64 -25.09 56.59
N GLY A 330 0.68 -23.79 56.25
CA GLY A 330 0.31 -22.68 57.14
C GLY A 330 -1.18 -22.32 57.04
N SER A 331 -1.66 -21.49 57.96
CA SER A 331 -3.06 -21.06 57.97
C SER A 331 -3.36 -20.08 56.82
N ILE A 332 -4.62 -20.05 56.33
CA ILE A 332 -5.08 -19.11 55.29
C ILE A 332 -4.82 -17.64 55.68
N GLU A 333 -4.79 -17.31 56.97
CA GLU A 333 -4.52 -15.94 57.44
C GLU A 333 -3.06 -15.53 57.25
N GLU A 334 -2.11 -16.42 57.52
CA GLU A 334 -0.68 -16.19 57.23
C GLU A 334 -0.45 -16.05 55.72
N CYS A 335 -1.25 -16.75 54.91
CA CYS A 335 -1.27 -16.63 53.47
C CYS A 335 -1.62 -15.22 52.98
N ILE A 336 -2.75 -14.70 53.46
CA ILE A 336 -3.25 -13.38 53.11
C ILE A 336 -2.23 -12.32 53.56
N SER A 337 -1.67 -12.47 54.76
CA SER A 337 -0.61 -11.59 55.27
C SER A 337 0.63 -11.59 54.36
N THR A 338 1.12 -12.76 53.96
CA THR A 338 2.28 -12.90 53.06
C THR A 338 2.01 -12.31 51.68
N ALA A 339 0.82 -12.56 51.11
CA ALA A 339 0.41 -11.99 49.83
C ALA A 339 0.30 -10.46 49.89
N GLN A 340 -0.28 -9.91 50.97
CA GLN A 340 -0.33 -8.47 51.21
C GLN A 340 1.07 -7.85 51.35
N GLU A 341 2.01 -8.55 52.01
CA GLU A 341 3.39 -8.09 52.12
C GLU A 341 4.10 -8.07 50.75
N ARG A 342 3.91 -9.11 49.92
CA ARG A 342 4.42 -9.15 48.54
C ARG A 342 3.87 -8.01 47.69
N ILE A 343 2.57 -7.72 47.80
CA ILE A 343 1.93 -6.58 47.13
C ILE A 343 2.53 -5.26 47.60
N LYS A 344 2.72 -5.08 48.92
CA LYS A 344 3.38 -3.89 49.49
C LYS A 344 4.79 -3.71 48.93
N ARG A 345 5.58 -4.78 48.85
CA ARG A 345 6.94 -4.74 48.27
C ARG A 345 6.95 -4.42 46.78
N CYS A 346 6.03 -5.02 46.01
CA CYS A 346 5.87 -4.72 44.59
C CYS A 346 5.52 -3.23 44.37
N ASN A 347 4.56 -2.69 45.13
CA ASN A 347 4.19 -1.28 45.06
C ASN A 347 5.31 -0.33 45.49
N LEU A 348 6.09 -0.71 46.51
CA LEU A 348 7.25 0.06 46.96
C LEU A 348 8.34 0.11 45.89
N LEU A 349 8.67 -1.03 45.28
CA LEU A 349 9.66 -1.11 44.21
C LEU A 349 9.21 -0.34 42.96
N LYS A 350 7.93 -0.43 42.61
CA LYS A 350 7.31 0.37 41.53
C LYS A 350 7.46 1.87 41.78
N THR A 351 7.06 2.34 42.95
CA THR A 351 7.13 3.75 43.33
C THR A 351 8.58 4.28 43.30
N ARG A 352 9.55 3.47 43.75
CA ARG A 352 10.97 3.84 43.73
C ARG A 352 11.56 3.87 42.32
N MET A 353 11.19 2.93 41.45
CA MET A 353 11.58 2.94 40.03
C MET A 353 11.01 4.16 39.31
N GLU A 354 9.73 4.46 39.52
CA GLU A 354 9.05 5.63 38.95
C GLU A 354 9.67 6.95 39.45
N ALA A 355 10.00 7.04 40.75
CA ALA A 355 10.70 8.18 41.32
C ALA A 355 12.13 8.35 40.76
N ALA A 356 12.79 7.26 40.37
CA ALA A 356 14.07 7.27 39.68
C ALA A 356 13.94 7.58 38.17
N GLY A 357 12.73 7.73 37.64
CA GLY A 357 12.44 8.04 36.24
C GLY A 357 12.44 6.83 35.30
N TYR A 358 12.33 5.60 35.83
CA TYR A 358 12.33 4.37 35.03
C TYR A 358 11.00 3.63 35.13
N ALA A 359 10.55 3.03 34.02
CA ALA A 359 9.35 2.20 34.01
C ALA A 359 9.58 0.89 34.78
N TYR A 360 8.65 0.53 35.66
CA TYR A 360 8.71 -0.70 36.44
C TYR A 360 8.32 -1.93 35.61
N ASN A 361 9.19 -2.95 35.57
CA ASN A 361 8.90 -4.24 34.94
C ASN A 361 8.82 -5.35 36.01
N PRO A 362 7.63 -5.83 36.38
CA PRO A 362 7.48 -6.86 37.42
C PRO A 362 8.03 -8.23 37.00
N LYS A 363 8.31 -8.44 35.69
CA LYS A 363 8.81 -9.71 35.16
C LYS A 363 10.34 -9.83 35.18
N SER A 364 11.08 -8.80 35.60
CA SER A 364 12.54 -8.96 35.77
C SER A 364 12.80 -10.01 36.84
N SER A 365 13.71 -10.95 36.57
CA SER A 365 14.11 -11.98 37.53
C SER A 365 14.59 -11.38 38.86
N ARG A 366 15.15 -10.17 38.81
CA ARG A 366 15.59 -9.42 40.00
C ARG A 366 14.43 -8.83 40.80
N ALA A 367 13.38 -8.34 40.12
CA ALA A 367 12.17 -7.89 40.78
C ALA A 367 11.44 -9.07 41.45
N ILE A 368 11.38 -10.22 40.76
CA ILE A 368 10.82 -11.46 41.32
C ILE A 368 11.62 -11.90 42.55
N GLY A 369 12.96 -11.91 42.49
CA GLY A 369 13.80 -12.26 43.64
C GLY A 369 13.47 -11.44 44.90
N PHE A 370 13.37 -10.12 44.77
CA PHE A 370 13.03 -9.23 45.89
C PHE A 370 11.59 -9.41 46.42
N ILE A 371 10.63 -9.66 45.52
CA ILE A 371 9.23 -9.86 45.92
C ILE A 371 9.08 -11.16 46.72
N PHE A 372 9.74 -12.23 46.30
CA PHE A 372 9.52 -13.56 46.86
C PHE A 372 10.47 -13.93 48.00
N ASP A 373 11.66 -13.33 48.10
CA ASP A 373 12.65 -13.64 49.14
C ASP A 373 13.04 -12.37 49.96
N PRO A 374 12.45 -12.17 51.16
CA PRO A 374 12.79 -11.08 52.09
C PRO A 374 14.27 -10.98 52.49
N SER A 375 14.94 -12.13 52.51
CA SER A 375 16.26 -12.29 53.12
C SER A 375 17.39 -12.06 52.14
N SER A 376 17.11 -12.10 50.83
CA SER A 376 18.17 -12.21 49.82
C SER A 376 18.91 -10.90 49.53
N ILE A 377 18.22 -9.77 49.36
CA ILE A 377 18.83 -8.52 48.85
C ILE A 377 18.06 -7.29 49.34
N ASP A 378 18.79 -6.27 49.80
CA ASP A 378 18.20 -4.97 50.18
C ASP A 378 17.52 -4.26 48.98
N ILE A 379 16.48 -3.46 49.26
CA ILE A 379 15.71 -2.75 48.22
C ILE A 379 16.57 -1.81 47.36
N GLU A 380 17.55 -1.14 47.94
CA GLU A 380 18.44 -0.20 47.24
C GLU A 380 19.40 -0.95 46.31
N THR A 381 19.88 -2.13 46.72
CA THR A 381 20.68 -3.01 45.85
C THR A 381 19.83 -3.56 44.70
N THR A 382 18.61 -4.01 44.97
CA THR A 382 17.66 -4.46 43.93
C THR A 382 17.35 -3.34 42.94
N LEU A 383 17.08 -2.13 43.44
CA LEU A 383 16.80 -0.94 42.63
C LEU A 383 17.98 -0.59 41.72
N ARG A 384 19.21 -0.56 42.25
CA ARG A 384 20.43 -0.32 41.45
C ARG A 384 20.58 -1.34 40.33
N LEU A 385 20.37 -2.61 40.63
CA LEU A 385 20.49 -3.71 39.67
C LEU A 385 19.40 -3.64 38.58
N LEU A 386 18.17 -3.24 38.92
CA LEU A 386 17.10 -3.04 37.95
C LEU A 386 17.35 -1.81 37.07
N ILE A 387 17.80 -0.70 37.64
CA ILE A 387 18.19 0.50 36.89
C ILE A 387 19.31 0.16 35.91
N GLN A 388 20.32 -0.59 36.34
CA GLN A 388 21.40 -1.04 35.47
C GLN A 388 20.90 -1.90 34.30
N GLU A 389 19.93 -2.78 34.55
CA GLU A 389 19.31 -3.61 33.51
C GLU A 389 18.54 -2.75 32.48
N VAL A 390 17.82 -1.71 32.95
CA VAL A 390 17.12 -0.76 32.08
C VAL A 390 18.11 0.05 31.25
N ILE A 391 19.20 0.55 31.85
CA ILE A 391 20.27 1.26 31.13
C ILE A 391 20.89 0.36 30.05
N GLN A 392 21.24 -0.88 30.39
CA GLN A 392 21.78 -1.83 29.41
C GLN A 392 20.79 -2.15 28.28
N LYS A 393 19.49 -2.17 28.56
CA LYS A 393 18.47 -2.34 27.52
C LYS A 393 18.40 -1.11 26.60
N GLN A 394 18.42 0.10 27.15
CA GLN A 394 18.45 1.34 26.37
C GLN A 394 19.71 1.41 25.49
N GLU A 395 20.88 1.08 26.04
CA GLU A 395 22.12 1.03 25.25
C GLU A 395 22.06 0.01 24.09
N ARG A 396 21.42 -1.15 24.31
CA ARG A 396 21.20 -2.14 23.24
C ARG A 396 20.28 -1.61 22.14
N GLU A 397 19.22 -0.91 22.50
CA GLU A 397 18.29 -0.28 21.55
C GLU A 397 18.98 0.84 20.76
N GLU A 398 19.79 1.68 21.41
CA GLU A 398 20.61 2.70 20.74
C GLU A 398 21.61 2.09 19.76
N ARG A 399 22.33 1.03 20.16
CA ARG A 399 23.25 0.30 19.27
C ARG A 399 22.52 -0.32 18.08
N LEU A 400 21.32 -0.85 18.28
CA LEU A 400 20.50 -1.39 17.20
C LEU A 400 20.10 -0.30 16.19
N VAL A 401 19.68 0.87 16.66
CA VAL A 401 19.34 2.01 15.77
C VAL A 401 20.58 2.49 15.02
N GLN A 402 21.72 2.63 15.69
CA GLN A 402 22.99 2.98 15.06
C GLN A 402 23.39 1.96 14.00
N LEU A 403 23.26 0.67 14.30
CA LEU A 403 23.57 -0.42 13.37
C LEU A 403 22.66 -0.39 12.14
N LYS A 404 21.33 -0.29 12.32
CA LYS A 404 20.38 -0.21 11.21
C LYS A 404 20.69 0.98 10.29
N THR A 405 20.89 2.15 10.87
CA THR A 405 21.22 3.37 10.12
C THR A 405 22.52 3.21 9.34
N ALA A 406 23.56 2.63 9.96
CA ALA A 406 24.84 2.43 9.31
C ALA A 406 24.76 1.40 8.17
N LEU A 407 23.98 0.33 8.33
CA LEU A 407 23.73 -0.66 7.29
C LEU A 407 22.95 -0.04 6.12
N GLU A 408 21.87 0.70 6.40
CA GLU A 408 21.07 1.38 5.38
C GLU A 408 21.91 2.37 4.56
N ASN A 409 22.80 3.13 5.20
CA ASN A 409 23.72 4.05 4.51
C ASN A 409 24.69 3.34 3.53
N HIS A 410 24.93 2.05 3.72
CA HIS A 410 25.79 1.22 2.86
C HIS A 410 24.99 0.27 1.97
N GLY A 411 23.66 0.45 1.88
CA GLY A 411 22.77 -0.39 1.07
C GLY A 411 22.57 -1.81 1.60
N LEU A 412 22.90 -2.06 2.87
CA LEU A 412 22.74 -3.35 3.53
C LEU A 412 21.43 -3.39 4.34
N VAL A 413 20.78 -4.56 4.37
CA VAL A 413 19.58 -4.80 5.20
C VAL A 413 19.96 -5.47 6.51
N TYR A 414 19.46 -4.95 7.63
CA TYR A 414 19.66 -5.57 8.94
C TYR A 414 19.04 -6.97 9.01
N ASN A 415 19.85 -7.97 9.40
CA ASN A 415 19.40 -9.34 9.64
C ASN A 415 19.55 -9.70 11.14
N ALA A 416 18.41 -9.95 11.80
CA ALA A 416 18.36 -10.29 13.23
C ALA A 416 19.05 -11.63 13.58
N ASN A 417 19.19 -12.52 12.61
CA ASN A 417 19.82 -13.84 12.81
C ASN A 417 21.35 -13.79 12.73
N SER A 418 21.93 -12.69 12.24
CA SER A 418 23.38 -12.51 12.17
C SER A 418 24.01 -12.55 13.56
N ALA A 419 24.94 -13.50 13.78
CA ALA A 419 25.70 -13.59 15.02
C ALA A 419 26.50 -12.31 15.28
N LEU A 420 27.10 -11.74 14.23
CA LEU A 420 27.88 -10.49 14.31
C LEU A 420 27.02 -9.30 14.76
N CYS A 421 25.80 -9.17 14.22
CA CYS A 421 24.86 -8.13 14.64
C CYS A 421 24.46 -8.30 16.12
N ARG A 422 24.16 -9.53 16.54
CA ARG A 422 23.80 -9.82 17.93
C ARG A 422 24.92 -9.54 18.91
N VAL A 423 26.16 -9.91 18.57
CA VAL A 423 27.34 -9.66 19.40
C VAL A 423 27.58 -8.14 19.58
N PHE A 424 27.45 -7.36 18.51
CA PHE A 424 27.55 -5.90 18.57
C PHE A 424 26.48 -5.28 19.47
N ILE A 425 25.22 -5.70 19.30
CA ILE A 425 24.10 -5.20 20.10
C ILE A 425 24.32 -5.54 21.58
N CYS A 426 24.58 -6.81 21.91
CA CYS A 426 24.59 -7.29 23.29
C CYS A 426 25.83 -6.91 24.11
N GLY A 427 27.01 -6.87 23.49
CA GLY A 427 28.27 -6.68 24.22
C GLY A 427 29.19 -5.64 23.61
N GLY A 428 29.16 -5.49 22.28
CA GLY A 428 30.09 -4.62 21.57
C GLY A 428 31.54 -5.13 21.63
N THR A 429 31.75 -6.38 22.06
CA THR A 429 33.05 -7.06 22.06
C THR A 429 32.94 -8.38 21.32
N ASN A 430 33.94 -8.71 20.51
CA ASN A 430 34.01 -10.01 19.85
C ASN A 430 34.41 -11.12 20.85
N SER A 431 34.48 -12.37 20.38
CA SER A 431 34.91 -13.52 21.21
C SER A 431 36.33 -13.42 21.76
N ARG A 432 37.16 -12.52 21.22
CA ARG A 432 38.53 -12.26 21.68
C ARG A 432 38.60 -11.14 22.73
N GLY A 433 37.46 -10.54 23.08
CA GLY A 433 37.38 -9.40 23.98
C GLY A 433 37.69 -8.06 23.32
N ASP A 434 38.02 -8.03 22.02
CA ASP A 434 38.25 -6.78 21.30
C ASP A 434 36.93 -6.05 21.08
N LYS A 435 36.94 -4.73 21.26
CA LYS A 435 35.78 -3.89 21.02
C LYS A 435 35.42 -3.88 19.54
N LEU A 436 34.30 -4.49 19.19
CA LEU A 436 33.76 -4.51 17.84
C LEU A 436 33.19 -3.12 17.53
N THR A 437 33.89 -2.36 16.70
CA THR A 437 33.42 -1.04 16.26
C THR A 437 32.32 -1.20 15.21
N LEU A 438 31.42 -0.23 15.15
CA LEU A 438 30.34 -0.20 14.16
C LEU A 438 30.90 -0.27 12.73
N ASP A 439 31.94 0.51 12.45
CA ASP A 439 32.59 0.56 11.15
C ASP A 439 33.24 -0.79 10.78
N SER A 440 33.91 -1.45 11.73
CA SER A 440 34.50 -2.78 11.51
C SER A 440 33.43 -3.83 11.21
N LEU A 441 32.28 -3.78 11.90
CA LEU A 441 31.16 -4.66 11.64
C LEU A 441 30.56 -4.43 10.24
N VAL A 442 30.26 -3.17 9.90
CA VAL A 442 29.69 -2.82 8.59
C VAL A 442 30.64 -3.22 7.47
N GLN A 443 31.93 -2.94 7.62
CA GLN A 443 32.97 -3.35 6.67
C GLN A 443 32.99 -4.87 6.47
N THR A 444 32.95 -5.64 7.56
CA THR A 444 32.93 -7.11 7.50
C THR A 444 31.69 -7.62 6.76
N LEU A 445 30.53 -6.99 6.99
CA LEU A 445 29.28 -7.36 6.31
C LEU A 445 29.28 -6.98 4.84
N MET A 446 29.81 -5.81 4.47
CA MET A 446 29.97 -5.40 3.07
C MET A 446 30.87 -6.36 2.30
N GLU A 447 31.99 -6.77 2.90
CA GLU A 447 32.89 -7.76 2.31
C GLU A 447 32.14 -9.08 2.07
N HIS A 448 31.40 -9.57 3.07
CA HIS A 448 30.59 -10.78 2.95
C HIS A 448 29.52 -10.70 1.84
N THR A 449 28.78 -9.60 1.74
CA THR A 449 27.74 -9.43 0.72
C THR A 449 28.35 -9.37 -0.67
N TRP A 450 29.47 -8.65 -0.85
CA TRP A 450 30.17 -8.57 -2.12
C TRP A 450 30.62 -9.95 -2.61
N PHE A 451 31.16 -10.78 -1.71
CA PHE A 451 31.51 -12.17 -2.02
C PHE A 451 30.28 -12.95 -2.51
N CYS A 452 29.16 -12.90 -1.79
CA CYS A 452 27.94 -13.63 -2.17
C CYS A 452 27.33 -13.20 -3.51
N GLU A 453 27.42 -11.92 -3.89
CA GLU A 453 26.83 -11.40 -5.12
C GLU A 453 27.70 -11.64 -6.37
N ASN A 454 29.03 -11.58 -6.24
CA ASN A 454 29.95 -11.57 -7.39
C ASN A 454 30.70 -12.89 -7.59
N THR A 455 30.54 -13.84 -6.68
CA THR A 455 31.01 -15.21 -6.85
C THR A 455 29.81 -16.15 -6.76
N VAL A 456 29.72 -17.13 -7.67
CA VAL A 456 28.57 -18.05 -7.76
C VAL A 456 28.56 -18.98 -6.55
N TYR A 457 28.08 -18.49 -5.40
CA TYR A 457 27.86 -19.26 -4.17
C TYR A 457 26.40 -19.68 -4.03
N SER A 458 25.79 -20.18 -5.12
CA SER A 458 24.50 -20.86 -5.03
C SER A 458 24.56 -22.21 -4.29
N MET A 459 25.74 -22.66 -3.84
CA MET A 459 25.94 -23.91 -3.10
C MET A 459 26.42 -23.76 -1.64
N ILE A 460 26.15 -22.65 -0.96
CA ILE A 460 26.02 -22.73 0.51
C ILE A 460 24.62 -23.23 0.82
N ARG A 461 24.42 -24.53 0.65
CA ARG A 461 23.40 -25.22 1.44
C ARG A 461 23.74 -24.94 2.90
N SER A 462 22.79 -24.37 3.64
CA SER A 462 22.74 -24.59 5.08
C SER A 462 22.92 -26.09 5.30
N PRO A 463 23.92 -26.57 6.07
CA PRO A 463 23.87 -27.93 6.56
C PRO A 463 22.65 -27.99 7.48
N ARG A 464 21.53 -28.45 6.94
CA ARG A 464 20.42 -28.95 7.74
C ARG A 464 20.61 -30.46 7.83
N SER A 465 20.50 -30.94 9.07
CA SER A 465 20.30 -32.32 9.55
C SER A 465 21.49 -33.27 9.30
N ASN A 466 22.09 -33.96 10.28
CA ASN A 466 21.62 -34.42 11.59
C ASN A 466 22.82 -34.73 12.52
N HIS A 467 22.50 -34.83 13.82
CA HIS A 467 23.26 -35.40 14.93
C HIS A 467 24.19 -34.48 15.75
N SER A 468 23.64 -34.16 16.95
CA SER A 468 24.22 -34.25 18.30
C SER A 468 25.60 -33.67 18.61
N GLU A 469 25.62 -32.97 19.75
CA GLU A 469 26.78 -32.63 20.59
C GLU A 469 27.62 -31.44 20.14
N TRP A 470 27.28 -30.30 20.76
CA TRP A 470 28.21 -29.20 20.97
C TRP A 470 29.31 -29.64 21.92
N ILE A 471 30.37 -30.27 21.40
CA ILE A 471 31.65 -30.36 22.08
C ILE A 471 32.49 -29.17 21.61
N PHE A 472 32.56 -28.15 22.47
CA PHE A 472 33.60 -27.13 22.42
C PHE A 472 34.88 -27.76 22.97
N GLU A 473 35.83 -28.13 22.12
CA GLU A 473 37.19 -28.42 22.56
C GLU A 473 38.21 -28.15 21.44
N ASN A 474 39.16 -27.28 21.77
CA ASN A 474 40.52 -27.12 21.27
C ASN A 474 40.77 -26.63 19.82
N ASP A 475 41.30 -25.41 19.76
CA ASP A 475 42.38 -24.98 18.87
C ASP A 475 42.35 -25.52 17.44
N THR A 476 41.54 -24.90 16.60
CA THR A 476 42.00 -24.31 15.33
C THR A 476 40.84 -23.57 14.69
N PHE A 477 40.97 -22.25 14.54
CA PHE A 477 40.14 -21.49 13.62
C PHE A 477 40.64 -21.77 12.19
N VAL A 478 40.48 -23.01 11.69
CA VAL A 478 40.49 -23.23 10.23
C VAL A 478 39.13 -22.77 9.75
N ASP A 479 39.08 -21.48 9.49
CA ASP A 479 37.98 -20.80 8.83
C ASP A 479 37.83 -21.40 7.42
N HIS A 480 37.06 -22.47 7.29
CA HIS A 480 36.66 -23.01 5.99
C HIS A 480 35.94 -21.96 5.12
N SER A 481 35.52 -20.81 5.70
CA SER A 481 35.03 -19.67 4.93
C SER A 481 36.17 -18.85 4.29
N ASN A 482 37.36 -18.74 4.89
CA ASN A 482 38.45 -17.98 4.28
C ASN A 482 39.10 -18.73 3.12
N PHE A 483 39.34 -20.04 3.25
CA PHE A 483 39.92 -20.82 2.16
C PHE A 483 39.00 -20.81 0.92
N SER A 484 37.69 -20.96 1.14
CA SER A 484 36.72 -20.89 0.05
C SER A 484 36.57 -19.48 -0.55
N LYS A 485 36.56 -18.42 0.28
CA LYS A 485 36.57 -17.02 -0.21
C LYS A 485 37.78 -16.70 -1.07
N TRP A 486 38.97 -17.18 -0.69
CA TRP A 486 40.20 -16.94 -1.46
C TRP A 486 40.20 -17.69 -2.78
N ASP A 487 39.73 -18.95 -2.80
CA ASP A 487 39.59 -19.70 -4.06
C ASP A 487 38.55 -19.08 -4.99
N ALA A 488 37.41 -18.65 -4.46
CA ALA A 488 36.38 -17.97 -5.25
C ALA A 488 36.85 -16.60 -5.78
N LEU A 489 37.59 -15.85 -4.97
CA LEU A 489 38.24 -14.61 -5.40
C LEU A 489 39.26 -14.88 -6.50
N ASN A 490 40.04 -15.95 -6.37
CA ASN A 490 41.01 -16.35 -7.37
C ASN A 490 40.33 -16.75 -8.70
N GLN A 491 39.22 -17.50 -8.65
CA GLN A 491 38.43 -17.86 -9.83
C GLN A 491 37.79 -16.64 -10.52
N TYR A 492 37.19 -15.72 -9.74
CA TYR A 492 36.63 -14.47 -10.26
C TYR A 492 37.71 -13.61 -10.92
N LEU A 493 38.85 -13.41 -10.27
CA LEU A 493 39.96 -12.64 -10.82
C LEU A 493 40.54 -13.29 -12.07
N THR A 494 40.67 -14.62 -12.08
CA THR A 494 41.08 -15.37 -13.27
C THR A 494 40.11 -15.14 -14.42
N HIS A 495 38.79 -15.13 -14.16
CA HIS A 495 37.77 -14.85 -15.17
C HIS A 495 37.85 -13.41 -15.72
N VAL A 496 37.96 -12.43 -14.83
CA VAL A 496 38.08 -11.00 -15.18
C VAL A 496 39.34 -10.73 -15.99
N VAL A 497 40.46 -11.35 -15.62
CA VAL A 497 41.72 -11.28 -16.36
C VAL A 497 41.61 -11.97 -17.72
N LYS A 498 41.03 -13.18 -17.80
CA LYS A 498 40.80 -13.90 -19.07
C LYS A 498 39.91 -13.10 -20.04
N LYS A 499 39.00 -12.27 -19.55
CA LYS A 499 38.15 -11.39 -20.36
C LYS A 499 38.76 -10.00 -20.66
N ASN A 500 40.01 -9.75 -20.28
CA ASN A 500 40.67 -8.43 -20.39
C ASN A 500 39.93 -7.27 -19.67
N GLN A 501 39.04 -7.57 -18.72
CA GLN A 501 38.25 -6.55 -18.00
C GLN A 501 38.98 -5.98 -16.78
N TYR A 502 40.11 -6.55 -16.40
CA TYR A 502 40.83 -6.14 -15.20
C TYR A 502 41.31 -4.67 -15.25
N GLN A 503 41.84 -4.21 -16.40
CA GLN A 503 42.32 -2.83 -16.53
C GLN A 503 41.18 -1.82 -16.45
N ASP A 504 40.03 -2.15 -17.03
CA ASP A 504 38.83 -1.30 -16.97
C ASP A 504 38.31 -1.16 -15.53
N ILE A 505 38.28 -2.26 -14.77
CA ILE A 505 37.87 -2.25 -13.35
C ILE A 505 38.91 -1.54 -12.48
N LYS A 506 40.21 -1.66 -12.79
CA LYS A 506 41.29 -0.99 -12.07
C LYS A 506 41.25 0.53 -12.25
N GLN A 507 41.08 0.99 -13.50
CA GLN A 507 41.12 2.42 -13.83
C GLN A 507 39.84 3.15 -13.44
N ASN A 508 38.70 2.46 -13.40
CA ASN A 508 37.43 3.05 -13.01
C ASN A 508 37.05 2.66 -11.57
N GLU A 509 37.23 3.58 -10.63
CA GLU A 509 36.86 3.41 -9.21
C GLU A 509 35.37 3.09 -8.99
N ASN A 510 34.52 3.39 -9.96
CA ASN A 510 33.08 3.16 -9.92
C ASN A 510 32.63 2.00 -10.84
N ALA A 511 33.55 1.18 -11.35
CA ALA A 511 33.17 0.06 -12.21
C ALA A 511 32.26 -0.93 -11.47
N LYS A 512 31.15 -1.32 -12.12
CA LYS A 512 30.24 -2.35 -11.60
C LYS A 512 31.01 -3.67 -11.45
N GLY A 513 31.08 -4.19 -10.23
CA GLY A 513 31.85 -5.40 -9.89
C GLY A 513 33.20 -5.12 -9.22
N ARG A 514 33.63 -3.86 -9.05
CA ARG A 514 34.87 -3.55 -8.31
C ARG A 514 34.73 -3.93 -6.82
N PRO A 515 35.66 -4.75 -6.28
CA PRO A 515 35.72 -5.09 -4.86
C PRO A 515 35.93 -3.85 -3.96
N PRO A 516 35.51 -3.90 -2.69
CA PRO A 516 35.79 -2.85 -1.71
C PRO A 516 37.30 -2.54 -1.62
N PRO A 517 37.70 -1.28 -1.31
CA PRO A 517 39.11 -0.88 -1.30
C PRO A 517 40.02 -1.72 -0.38
N SER A 518 39.50 -2.20 0.75
CA SER A 518 40.20 -3.09 1.68
C SER A 518 40.63 -4.40 1.01
N LEU A 519 39.73 -4.98 0.22
CA LEU A 519 39.94 -6.23 -0.52
C LEU A 519 40.78 -5.97 -1.79
N TRP A 520 40.59 -4.82 -2.45
CA TRP A 520 41.35 -4.45 -3.65
C TRP A 520 42.87 -4.45 -3.43
N ASN A 521 43.33 -3.91 -2.29
CA ASN A 521 44.75 -3.90 -1.93
C ASN A 521 45.34 -5.30 -1.74
N GLN A 522 44.51 -6.28 -1.39
CA GLN A 522 44.94 -7.68 -1.28
C GLN A 522 44.94 -8.37 -2.66
N ILE A 523 43.96 -8.03 -3.51
CA ILE A 523 43.85 -8.48 -4.90
C ILE A 523 45.08 -8.06 -5.72
N GLU A 524 45.53 -6.81 -5.59
CA GLU A 524 46.71 -6.32 -6.33
C GLU A 524 47.98 -7.13 -6.03
N LYS A 525 48.08 -7.72 -4.84
CA LYS A 525 49.21 -8.58 -4.45
C LYS A 525 49.14 -9.98 -5.08
N MET A 526 47.94 -10.46 -5.42
CA MET A 526 47.74 -11.80 -6.00
C MET A 526 47.87 -11.82 -7.53
N ILE A 527 47.60 -10.70 -8.18
CA ILE A 527 47.54 -10.60 -9.64
C ILE A 527 48.82 -11.03 -10.38
N PRO A 528 50.03 -10.74 -9.88
CA PRO A 528 51.24 -11.28 -10.49
C PRO A 528 51.25 -12.81 -10.59
N SER A 529 50.75 -13.53 -9.57
CA SER A 529 50.63 -14.99 -9.61
C SER A 529 49.54 -15.46 -10.57
N ILE A 530 48.41 -14.77 -10.67
CA ILE A 530 47.30 -15.12 -11.56
C ILE A 530 47.67 -14.88 -13.02
N LEU A 531 48.30 -13.75 -13.35
CA LEU A 531 48.80 -13.48 -14.70
C LEU A 531 49.83 -14.53 -15.15
N LYS A 532 50.65 -15.03 -14.22
CA LYS A 532 51.57 -16.13 -14.48
C LYS A 532 50.85 -17.45 -14.79
N GLN A 533 49.74 -17.75 -14.11
CA GLN A 533 48.89 -18.93 -14.40
C GLN A 533 48.11 -18.80 -15.73
N VAL A 534 47.52 -17.64 -16.01
CA VAL A 534 46.75 -17.44 -17.26
C VAL A 534 47.66 -17.39 -18.49
N GLY A 535 48.87 -16.85 -18.36
CA GLY A 535 49.88 -16.85 -19.43
C GLY A 535 50.37 -18.24 -19.81
N THR A 536 50.36 -19.21 -18.88
CA THR A 536 50.69 -20.61 -19.19
C THR A 536 49.54 -21.37 -19.89
N ASP A 537 48.29 -20.99 -19.65
CA ASP A 537 47.12 -21.59 -20.33
C ASP A 537 47.02 -21.14 -21.80
N PHE A 538 47.37 -19.89 -22.12
CA PHE A 538 47.28 -19.32 -23.47
C PHE A 538 48.28 -19.89 -24.49
N VAL A 539 49.32 -20.60 -24.04
CA VAL A 539 50.28 -21.28 -24.93
C VAL A 539 49.76 -22.65 -25.39
N ASN A 540 48.75 -23.22 -24.72
CA ASN A 540 48.22 -24.54 -25.04
C ASN A 540 46.99 -24.52 -25.97
N ASP A 541 46.24 -23.43 -26.04
CA ASP A 541 45.08 -23.32 -26.92
C ASP A 541 45.43 -22.46 -28.15
N GLY A 542 46.03 -23.11 -29.16
CA GLY A 542 46.47 -22.47 -30.39
C GLY A 542 45.32 -21.95 -31.25
N PHE A 543 45.26 -20.64 -31.48
CA PHE A 543 44.52 -20.05 -32.60
C PHE A 543 45.17 -18.72 -33.04
N PHE A 544 45.60 -18.69 -34.31
CA PHE A 544 46.08 -17.49 -35.01
C PHE A 544 45.23 -17.28 -36.29
N SER A 545 45.07 -16.00 -36.67
CA SER A 545 44.72 -15.45 -38.00
C SER A 545 43.28 -15.65 -38.52
N GLN A 546 42.61 -14.73 -39.25
CA GLN A 546 42.81 -13.35 -39.72
C GLN A 546 41.45 -12.81 -40.30
N PRO A 547 41.34 -11.57 -40.86
CA PRO A 547 40.11 -10.75 -40.84
C PRO A 547 39.39 -10.51 -42.20
N GLU A 548 38.31 -9.72 -42.11
CA GLU A 548 37.57 -8.92 -43.15
C GLU A 548 36.62 -9.61 -44.14
N ARG A 549 35.34 -9.14 -44.18
CA ARG A 549 34.65 -8.73 -45.42
C ARG A 549 33.35 -7.91 -45.23
N VAL A 550 33.32 -6.87 -46.05
CA VAL A 550 32.36 -5.82 -46.47
C VAL A 550 30.98 -6.28 -46.99
N SER A 551 29.94 -5.48 -46.66
CA SER A 551 28.67 -5.09 -47.36
C SER A 551 27.61 -6.09 -47.87
N SER A 552 26.34 -5.81 -47.55
CA SER A 552 25.28 -5.48 -48.55
C SER A 552 23.98 -4.97 -47.92
N ALA A 553 23.39 -3.97 -48.57
CA ALA A 553 22.10 -3.35 -48.29
C ALA A 553 20.96 -4.03 -49.08
N MET A 554 19.74 -3.97 -48.56
CA MET A 554 18.51 -4.09 -49.35
C MET A 554 17.45 -3.09 -48.90
N VAL A 555 16.82 -2.49 -49.90
CA VAL A 555 15.74 -1.49 -49.86
C VAL A 555 14.42 -2.20 -50.14
N VAL A 556 13.37 -1.97 -49.34
CA VAL A 556 11.96 -2.14 -49.74
C VAL A 556 11.05 -1.11 -49.04
N ASP A 557 10.36 -0.34 -49.89
CA ASP A 557 9.04 0.36 -49.87
C ASP A 557 8.43 1.05 -48.59
N PRO A 558 8.07 2.35 -48.64
CA PRO A 558 7.51 3.12 -47.53
C PRO A 558 6.01 3.54 -47.67
N ASN A 559 5.07 2.63 -47.95
CA ASN A 559 3.63 2.98 -47.98
C ASN A 559 2.75 1.99 -47.21
N HIS A 560 2.71 2.13 -45.87
CA HIS A 560 1.58 1.83 -44.95
C HIS A 560 2.09 1.72 -43.50
N PRO A 561 1.64 2.56 -42.55
CA PRO A 561 1.75 2.24 -41.14
C PRO A 561 0.38 1.80 -40.63
N GLU A 562 0.10 0.50 -40.70
CA GLU A 562 -0.90 -0.10 -39.80
C GLU A 562 -0.22 -0.26 -38.43
N GLU A 563 -0.79 0.38 -37.41
CA GLU A 563 -0.42 0.16 -36.02
C GLU A 563 -0.85 -1.24 -35.59
N PHE A 564 0.02 -2.23 -35.84
CA PHE A 564 -0.07 -3.54 -35.21
C PHE A 564 0.16 -3.38 -33.70
N ILE A 565 -0.92 -3.38 -32.92
CA ILE A 565 -0.86 -3.94 -31.57
C ILE A 565 -0.54 -5.42 -31.79
N SER A 566 0.71 -5.83 -31.51
CA SER A 566 1.10 -7.23 -31.73
C SER A 566 0.13 -8.13 -30.96
N ASP A 567 -0.46 -9.12 -31.63
CA ASP A 567 -1.34 -10.13 -31.02
C ASP A 567 -0.73 -10.69 -29.72
N GLN A 568 0.60 -10.77 -29.67
CA GLN A 568 1.38 -11.14 -28.50
C GLN A 568 1.01 -10.36 -27.22
N HIS A 569 0.74 -9.05 -27.29
CA HIS A 569 0.41 -8.24 -26.12
C HIS A 569 -1.02 -8.50 -25.62
N LEU A 570 -1.94 -8.82 -26.54
CA LEU A 570 -3.30 -9.22 -26.19
C LEU A 570 -3.31 -10.63 -25.57
N TRP A 571 -2.51 -11.55 -26.12
CA TRP A 571 -2.28 -12.88 -25.56
C TRP A 571 -1.62 -12.81 -24.18
N ASP A 572 -0.62 -11.94 -23.98
CA ASP A 572 0.06 -11.77 -22.69
C ASP A 572 -0.91 -11.25 -21.61
N MET A 573 -1.83 -10.33 -21.94
CA MET A 573 -2.86 -9.85 -21.00
C MET A 573 -3.91 -10.90 -20.66
N MET A 574 -4.33 -11.72 -21.62
CA MET A 574 -5.26 -12.84 -21.38
C MET A 574 -4.59 -13.95 -20.56
N ASP A 575 -3.32 -14.24 -20.83
CA ASP A 575 -2.54 -15.24 -20.12
C ASP A 575 -2.24 -14.80 -18.67
N GLU A 576 -2.04 -13.50 -18.42
CA GLU A 576 -1.91 -12.95 -17.06
C GLU A 576 -3.24 -12.98 -16.28
N GLY A 577 -4.37 -12.75 -16.96
CA GLY A 577 -5.72 -12.91 -16.40
C GLY A 577 -6.03 -14.35 -16.00
N ASN A 578 -5.71 -15.31 -16.88
CA ASN A 578 -5.89 -16.74 -16.61
C ASN A 578 -4.95 -17.25 -15.51
N LYS A 579 -3.70 -16.76 -15.45
CA LYS A 579 -2.77 -17.06 -14.35
C LYS A 579 -3.24 -16.53 -13.00
N MET A 580 -3.94 -15.40 -12.96
CA MET A 580 -4.53 -14.88 -11.72
C MET A 580 -5.76 -15.68 -11.28
N ALA A 581 -6.62 -16.08 -12.22
CA ALA A 581 -7.78 -16.93 -11.92
C ALA A 581 -7.36 -18.32 -11.40
N MET A 582 -6.38 -18.96 -12.06
CA MET A 582 -5.80 -20.24 -11.62
C MET A 582 -5.17 -20.17 -10.23
N LYS A 583 -4.47 -19.06 -9.89
CA LYS A 583 -3.90 -18.86 -8.55
C LYS A 583 -4.96 -18.66 -7.46
N GLU A 584 -6.11 -18.06 -7.79
CA GLU A 584 -7.22 -17.94 -6.83
C GLU A 584 -7.90 -19.30 -6.59
N GLU A 585 -8.01 -20.14 -7.62
CA GLU A 585 -8.56 -21.50 -7.52
C GLU A 585 -7.63 -22.44 -6.75
N GLU A 586 -6.31 -22.39 -7.00
CA GLU A 586 -5.30 -23.17 -6.28
C GLU A 586 -5.20 -22.75 -4.78
N GLN A 587 -5.33 -21.46 -4.48
CA GLN A 587 -5.42 -20.97 -3.09
C GLN A 587 -6.72 -21.38 -2.38
N GLN A 588 -7.79 -21.60 -3.14
CA GLN A 588 -9.07 -22.06 -2.59
C GLN A 588 -9.04 -23.57 -2.34
N GLU A 589 -8.47 -24.37 -3.26
CA GLU A 589 -8.21 -25.79 -3.05
C GLU A 589 -7.26 -26.04 -1.87
N GLU A 590 -6.20 -25.25 -1.71
CA GLU A 590 -5.29 -25.38 -0.56
C GLU A 590 -6.00 -25.10 0.77
N LYS A 591 -6.90 -24.11 0.82
CA LYS A 591 -7.73 -23.83 2.02
C LYS A 591 -8.72 -24.96 2.30
N ASP A 592 -9.35 -25.50 1.27
CA ASP A 592 -10.32 -26.58 1.41
C ASP A 592 -9.62 -27.90 1.78
N GLN A 593 -8.38 -28.11 1.32
CA GLN A 593 -7.54 -29.24 1.70
C GLN A 593 -7.01 -29.10 3.14
N VAL A 594 -6.60 -27.90 3.59
CA VAL A 594 -6.25 -27.63 4.99
C VAL A 594 -7.46 -27.82 5.90
N PHE A 595 -8.65 -27.37 5.50
CA PHE A 595 -9.89 -27.57 6.24
C PHE A 595 -10.27 -29.06 6.33
N SER A 596 -10.17 -29.79 5.22
CA SER A 596 -10.43 -31.24 5.15
C SER A 596 -9.44 -32.06 5.99
N THR A 597 -8.15 -31.67 5.98
CA THR A 597 -7.09 -32.34 6.76
C THR A 597 -7.25 -32.06 8.25
N THR A 598 -7.63 -30.83 8.61
CA THR A 598 -7.94 -30.43 10.00
C THR A 598 -9.19 -31.16 10.52
N MET A 599 -10.23 -31.31 9.70
CA MET A 599 -11.42 -32.10 10.04
C MET A 599 -11.10 -33.59 10.20
N LYS A 600 -10.23 -34.15 9.35
CA LYS A 600 -9.77 -35.55 9.48
C LYS A 600 -8.91 -35.80 10.72
N GLN A 601 -8.07 -34.83 11.10
CA GLN A 601 -7.30 -34.89 12.35
C GLN A 601 -8.21 -34.79 13.58
N MET A 602 -9.24 -33.95 13.54
CA MET A 602 -10.22 -33.83 14.63
C MET A 602 -11.10 -35.07 14.85
N MET A 603 -11.24 -35.95 13.84
CA MET A 603 -12.06 -37.16 13.96
C MET A 603 -11.28 -38.40 14.42
N ASN A 604 -9.94 -38.35 14.47
CA ASN A 604 -9.11 -39.53 14.72
C ASN A 604 -8.40 -39.57 16.09
N GLU A 605 -8.53 -38.55 16.94
CA GLU A 605 -7.90 -38.56 18.26
C GLU A 605 -8.93 -38.85 19.35
N SER A 606 -8.81 -40.05 19.92
CA SER A 606 -9.52 -40.53 21.09
C SER A 606 -9.03 -39.82 22.35
N ASP A 607 -9.35 -38.54 22.49
CA ASP A 607 -8.91 -37.73 23.62
C ASP A 607 -10.10 -37.38 24.54
N TYR A 608 -10.20 -38.13 25.63
CA TYR A 608 -11.30 -38.07 26.60
C TYR A 608 -11.41 -36.71 27.31
N GLU A 609 -10.34 -35.90 27.36
CA GLU A 609 -10.35 -34.54 27.93
C GLU A 609 -11.07 -33.53 27.02
N SER A 610 -10.90 -33.65 25.71
CA SER A 610 -11.56 -32.78 24.72
C SER A 610 -13.08 -32.97 24.74
N PHE A 611 -13.54 -34.21 24.94
CA PHE A 611 -14.97 -34.52 25.13
C PHE A 611 -15.53 -33.89 26.42
N TYR A 612 -14.79 -33.93 27.53
CA TYR A 612 -15.24 -33.31 28.80
C TYR A 612 -15.28 -31.78 28.70
N HIS A 613 -14.32 -31.18 27.99
CA HIS A 613 -14.30 -29.73 27.76
C HIS A 613 -15.46 -29.29 26.84
N TYR A 614 -15.75 -30.05 25.78
CA TYR A 614 -16.89 -29.79 24.90
C TYR A 614 -18.24 -30.07 25.55
N ALA A 615 -18.37 -31.14 26.34
CA ALA A 615 -19.56 -31.43 27.12
C ALA A 615 -19.83 -30.32 28.14
N ARG A 616 -18.79 -29.76 28.77
CA ARG A 616 -18.89 -28.60 29.66
C ARG A 616 -19.27 -27.32 28.91
N ILE A 617 -18.73 -27.07 27.71
CA ILE A 617 -19.13 -25.92 26.87
C ILE A 617 -20.55 -26.07 26.34
N ALA A 618 -20.97 -27.28 25.96
CA ALA A 618 -22.33 -27.60 25.51
C ALA A 618 -23.34 -27.52 26.67
N LEU A 619 -22.97 -28.00 27.86
CA LEU A 619 -23.77 -27.86 29.08
C LEU A 619 -23.86 -26.40 29.51
N VAL A 620 -22.78 -25.62 29.44
CA VAL A 620 -22.80 -24.16 29.69
C VAL A 620 -23.61 -23.43 28.61
N LYS A 621 -23.55 -23.81 27.33
CA LYS A 621 -24.41 -23.25 26.27
C LYS A 621 -25.87 -23.64 26.45
N LYS A 622 -26.17 -24.87 26.90
CA LYS A 622 -27.52 -25.35 27.16
C LYS A 622 -28.08 -24.69 28.41
N LEU A 623 -27.32 -24.60 29.50
CA LEU A 623 -27.67 -23.83 30.71
C LEU A 623 -27.83 -22.35 30.38
N LYS A 624 -26.95 -21.75 29.57
CA LYS A 624 -27.09 -20.37 29.11
C LYS A 624 -28.32 -20.18 28.22
N ASN A 625 -28.66 -21.11 27.33
CA ASN A 625 -29.88 -21.02 26.51
C ASN A 625 -31.16 -21.28 27.32
N THR A 626 -31.15 -22.19 28.30
CA THR A 626 -32.33 -22.53 29.11
C THR A 626 -32.57 -21.50 30.21
N TYR A 627 -31.51 -20.97 30.86
CA TYR A 627 -31.63 -19.90 31.84
C TYR A 627 -31.78 -18.51 31.21
N CYS A 628 -31.12 -18.21 30.08
CA CYS A 628 -31.33 -16.92 29.41
C CYS A 628 -32.68 -16.83 28.71
N LYS A 629 -33.28 -17.90 28.16
CA LYS A 629 -34.60 -17.76 27.50
C LYS A 629 -35.73 -17.34 28.44
N ASN A 630 -35.68 -17.76 29.71
CA ASN A 630 -36.68 -17.34 30.70
C ASN A 630 -36.34 -15.97 31.32
N ALA A 631 -35.05 -15.65 31.50
CA ALA A 631 -34.61 -14.37 32.07
C ALA A 631 -34.58 -13.19 31.08
N VAL A 632 -34.37 -13.43 29.77
CA VAL A 632 -34.19 -12.41 28.73
C VAL A 632 -35.50 -11.77 28.28
N HIS A 633 -36.67 -12.34 28.58
CA HIS A 633 -37.94 -11.65 28.33
C HIS A 633 -38.42 -10.87 29.57
N GLN A 634 -38.34 -11.46 30.77
CA GLN A 634 -38.93 -10.86 31.97
C GLN A 634 -38.10 -9.70 32.55
N LEU A 635 -36.76 -9.78 32.51
CA LEU A 635 -35.91 -8.74 33.10
C LEU A 635 -35.86 -7.45 32.26
N PRO A 636 -35.73 -7.50 30.92
CA PRO A 636 -35.81 -6.30 30.10
C PRO A 636 -37.19 -5.66 30.09
N GLU A 637 -38.27 -6.44 30.19
CA GLU A 637 -39.65 -5.93 30.28
C GLU A 637 -39.91 -5.26 31.65
N ALA A 638 -39.48 -5.85 32.76
CA ALA A 638 -39.57 -5.23 34.08
C ALA A 638 -38.72 -3.96 34.20
N ILE A 639 -37.51 -3.98 33.62
CA ILE A 639 -36.64 -2.79 33.55
C ILE A 639 -37.23 -1.73 32.62
N SER A 640 -37.82 -2.13 31.48
CA SER A 640 -38.51 -1.23 30.55
C SER A 640 -39.72 -0.56 31.20
N ASN A 641 -40.56 -1.33 31.91
CA ASN A 641 -41.71 -0.81 32.66
C ASN A 641 -41.29 0.15 33.78
N PHE A 642 -40.17 -0.12 34.46
CA PHE A 642 -39.58 0.82 35.43
C PHE A 642 -39.19 2.14 34.75
N PHE A 643 -38.54 2.10 33.59
CA PHE A 643 -38.15 3.29 32.85
C PHE A 643 -39.33 4.01 32.16
N GLU A 644 -40.36 3.30 31.70
CA GLU A 644 -41.60 3.89 31.16
C GLU A 644 -42.43 4.59 32.24
N GLY A 645 -42.50 4.03 33.46
CA GLY A 645 -43.07 4.73 34.61
C GLY A 645 -42.31 6.01 34.97
N CYS A 646 -41.03 6.10 34.61
CA CYS A 646 -40.19 7.29 34.77
C CYS A 646 -40.26 8.27 33.58
N ARG A 647 -40.94 7.93 32.47
CA ARG A 647 -41.03 8.79 31.27
C ARG A 647 -42.11 9.89 31.34
N VAL A 648 -42.98 9.88 32.34
CA VAL A 648 -44.20 10.70 32.33
C VAL A 648 -44.00 12.16 32.76
N ASP A 649 -42.85 12.54 33.33
CA ASP A 649 -42.58 13.95 33.68
C ASP A 649 -41.18 14.40 33.21
N PRO A 650 -41.06 15.48 32.40
CA PRO A 650 -39.78 15.94 31.85
C PRO A 650 -38.83 16.58 32.89
N ILE A 651 -39.25 16.68 34.15
CA ILE A 651 -38.48 17.30 35.23
C ILE A 651 -38.37 16.29 36.38
N LEU A 652 -37.63 15.21 36.15
CA LEU A 652 -37.19 14.32 37.22
C LEU A 652 -35.92 14.91 37.85
N THR A 653 -36.05 15.44 39.07
CA THR A 653 -34.91 15.78 39.91
C THR A 653 -34.22 14.50 40.39
N CYS A 654 -32.91 14.54 40.65
CA CYS A 654 -32.11 13.37 41.07
C CYS A 654 -32.70 12.64 42.30
N THR A 655 -33.45 13.35 43.15
CA THR A 655 -34.13 12.82 44.33
C THR A 655 -35.28 11.86 43.98
N THR A 656 -36.11 12.17 42.98
CA THR A 656 -37.27 11.33 42.62
C THR A 656 -36.87 10.04 41.89
N TYR A 657 -35.74 10.03 41.17
CA TYR A 657 -35.17 8.79 40.61
C TYR A 657 -34.67 7.84 41.70
N ASN A 658 -33.96 8.37 42.71
CA ASN A 658 -33.44 7.55 43.81
C ASN A 658 -34.56 6.97 44.67
N GLU A 659 -35.61 7.75 44.98
CA GLU A 659 -36.78 7.25 45.71
C GLU A 659 -37.49 6.12 44.96
N ARG A 660 -37.69 6.27 43.63
CA ARG A 660 -38.32 5.21 42.82
C ARG A 660 -37.43 3.99 42.66
N LYS A 661 -36.11 4.18 42.57
CA LYS A 661 -35.12 3.09 42.56
C LYS A 661 -35.17 2.31 43.88
N GLU A 662 -35.21 2.99 45.02
CA GLU A 662 -35.35 2.34 46.32
C GLU A 662 -36.69 1.60 46.46
N GLN A 663 -37.80 2.18 45.99
CA GLN A 663 -39.09 1.50 45.98
C GLN A 663 -39.09 0.25 45.09
N PHE A 664 -38.42 0.28 43.93
CA PHE A 664 -38.26 -0.88 43.07
C PHE A 664 -37.39 -1.96 43.72
N ILE A 665 -36.28 -1.57 44.36
CA ILE A 665 -35.40 -2.48 45.12
C ILE A 665 -36.18 -3.15 46.25
N GLN A 666 -36.99 -2.39 47.00
CA GLN A 666 -37.73 -2.93 48.15
C GLN A 666 -38.92 -3.80 47.75
N LYS A 667 -39.68 -3.43 46.70
CA LYS A 667 -40.94 -4.11 46.36
C LYS A 667 -40.82 -5.15 45.27
N GLN A 668 -40.05 -4.87 44.22
CA GLN A 668 -40.03 -5.69 43.00
C GLN A 668 -38.82 -6.62 42.93
N LEU A 669 -37.67 -6.20 43.48
CA LEU A 669 -36.46 -7.01 43.48
C LEU A 669 -36.59 -8.36 44.20
N PRO A 670 -37.30 -8.48 45.35
CA PRO A 670 -37.49 -9.77 46.01
C PRO A 670 -38.37 -10.72 45.18
N ILE A 671 -39.35 -10.17 44.46
CA ILE A 671 -40.24 -10.93 43.56
C ILE A 671 -39.43 -11.47 42.39
N LEU A 672 -38.67 -10.61 41.71
CA LEU A 672 -37.79 -11.00 40.60
C LEU A 672 -36.68 -11.96 41.04
N SER A 673 -36.10 -11.74 42.22
CA SER A 673 -35.10 -12.64 42.82
C SER A 673 -35.66 -14.05 43.02
N LYS A 674 -36.91 -14.15 43.50
CA LYS A 674 -37.61 -15.42 43.71
C LYS A 674 -38.05 -16.09 42.40
N GLU A 675 -38.55 -15.32 41.44
CA GLU A 675 -39.01 -15.83 40.13
C GLU A 675 -37.85 -16.29 39.25
N MET A 676 -36.74 -15.55 39.27
CA MET A 676 -35.56 -15.85 38.45
C MET A 676 -34.57 -16.79 39.16
N ASN A 677 -34.81 -17.09 40.44
CA ASN A 677 -33.91 -17.86 41.31
C ASN A 677 -32.48 -17.28 41.34
N ILE A 678 -32.37 -15.95 41.41
CA ILE A 678 -31.12 -15.19 41.47
C ILE A 678 -31.07 -14.49 42.82
N HIS A 679 -29.93 -14.57 43.54
CA HIS A 679 -29.78 -13.93 44.83
C HIS A 679 -29.95 -12.39 44.73
N SER A 680 -30.78 -11.81 45.60
CA SER A 680 -31.19 -10.40 45.53
C SER A 680 -30.01 -9.42 45.52
N SER A 681 -28.93 -9.73 46.26
CA SER A 681 -27.71 -8.91 46.29
C SER A 681 -27.01 -8.76 44.93
N TYR A 682 -27.13 -9.75 44.04
CA TYR A 682 -26.55 -9.67 42.69
C TYR A 682 -27.35 -8.73 41.78
N LEU A 683 -28.68 -8.79 41.86
CA LEU A 683 -29.58 -7.87 41.13
C LEU A 683 -29.44 -6.44 41.66
N GLU A 684 -29.26 -6.28 42.96
CA GLU A 684 -29.04 -4.98 43.60
C GLU A 684 -27.71 -4.34 43.14
N ALA A 685 -26.62 -5.12 43.08
CA ALA A 685 -25.33 -4.66 42.56
C ALA A 685 -25.39 -4.25 41.08
N LEU A 686 -26.20 -4.94 40.27
CA LEU A 686 -26.46 -4.59 38.88
C LEU A 686 -27.21 -3.25 38.76
N LEU A 687 -28.26 -3.04 39.55
CA LEU A 687 -29.02 -1.79 39.59
C LEU A 687 -28.21 -0.61 40.14
N GLN A 688 -27.28 -0.86 41.07
CA GLN A 688 -26.36 0.17 41.58
C GLN A 688 -25.36 0.65 40.51
N ARG A 689 -24.99 -0.20 39.54
CA ARG A 689 -24.07 0.15 38.45
C ARG A 689 -24.72 0.93 37.30
N ILE A 690 -26.04 0.94 37.19
CA ILE A 690 -26.76 1.71 36.17
C ILE A 690 -26.88 3.17 36.65
N SER A 691 -25.99 4.02 36.15
CA SER A 691 -25.93 5.46 36.43
C SER A 691 -26.95 6.23 35.58
N PRO A 692 -27.51 7.36 36.07
CA PRO A 692 -28.36 8.25 35.28
C PRO A 692 -27.70 8.73 33.97
N TRP A 693 -26.36 8.80 33.93
CA TRP A 693 -25.59 9.33 32.80
C TRP A 693 -25.54 8.39 31.59
N THR A 694 -25.76 7.09 31.78
CA THR A 694 -25.74 6.10 30.70
C THR A 694 -26.91 6.26 29.70
N TYR A 695 -27.96 6.99 30.05
CA TYR A 695 -29.10 7.27 29.16
C TYR A 695 -28.89 8.52 28.30
N SER A 696 -28.27 9.58 28.85
CA SER A 696 -28.00 10.85 28.13
C SER A 696 -27.08 10.65 26.91
N TYR A 697 -26.10 9.75 27.01
CA TYR A 697 -25.11 9.54 25.95
C TYR A 697 -25.67 8.88 24.68
N ASN A 698 -26.81 8.18 24.76
CA ASN A 698 -27.43 7.53 23.59
C ASN A 698 -28.45 8.43 22.85
N TYR A 699 -28.86 9.56 23.43
CA TYR A 699 -29.81 10.47 22.80
C TYR A 699 -29.16 11.33 21.69
N ASN A 700 -27.92 11.77 21.88
CA ASN A 700 -27.21 12.63 20.91
C ASN A 700 -26.69 11.89 19.66
N ARG A 701 -26.91 10.58 19.54
CA ARG A 701 -26.46 9.80 18.37
C ARG A 701 -27.59 9.44 17.40
N TYR A 702 -28.83 9.75 17.76
CA TYR A 702 -30.04 9.49 16.96
C TYR A 702 -30.92 10.73 16.75
N SER A 703 -30.37 11.93 16.99
CA SER A 703 -30.80 13.20 16.39
C SER A 703 -29.81 13.61 15.32
#